data_AF-A0AAN7KG70-F1
#
_entry.id   AF-A0AAN7KG70-F1
#
_cell.length_a   1.000
_cell.length_b   1.000
_cell.length_c   1.000
_cell.angle_alpha   90.00
_cell.angle_beta   90.00
_cell.angle_gamma   90.00
#
_symmetry.space_group_name_H-M   'P 1'
#
loop_
_entity.id
_entity.type
_entity.pdbx_description
1 polymer ?
#
loop_
_entity_poly.entity_id
_entity_poly.type
_entity_poly.pdbx_seq_one_letter_code
_entity_poly.pdbx_strand_id
1 'polypeptide(L)'
;MGSKPWLQPAPTYRALETFWDSDDDAPGPRCGHTLTAVAATKNNGPRLILFGGATAIEGGPASSAPGIRLAGVTNSVHSYDILTRKWTRIKPAGDPPSPRAAHAAAAVGTMVVFQGGIGPAGHSTDDLYVLDLTNNKFKWHRVVVQGQGPGPRYGHAMDLVAQRYLVTVSGNDGKRVLSDAWALDTAQKPYAWLRLNPEGDKPSARMYATASARSDGMFLLCGGRDSIGVPLGDAYGLLMHRNGQWEWTLAPGASPSPRYQHAAVFVGARLHVTGGVLKGGRSVEGEAAVAVLDTAAGVWLDRNGLVNSQRTSKGNAENDASLDLMRRCRHAAASVGGRIYVYGGLRGDLLLEDCLVAENAPFQPEGNSTRLTSERAPPISGSKMSIYDPGSHEATAKAVGQPESPQFDNMRYLLFLPSTFLYLINIKFMNSMEKLRLASEAEAEAASAVWQALQASAAPTEETSASDENSQVAGTSSDGSDGEADVRLHPRAVVVAKEAVGNLGGMVRQLSLDQFENESRRMIPMNNGLSYPTKKFTRQQSPQGLHRKIISTLLKPRNWKASASRRFFLDSYEVGELCYAAEQIFMQEPTVLQLKAPVKVFGDLHGQFGDLMRLFDEYGFPSTAGDITYIDYLFLGDYVDRGQHSLETITLLLALKAKNPENVHLIRGNHEAADINALFGFRIECIERMGENDGIWAWTRFNQLFNYLPLAALIEKKIICMHGGIGRSIHSVEQIEKLERPITMDAGSIILMDLLWSDPTENDSVEGLRPNARGPGLVTFGPDRVTDFCKRNKLQLIIRAHECVMDGFERFAQGQLITLFSATNYCGSANNAGALLVVGRGLVVVPKLIHPLPPPLQSPEGSPERFVEEKWMQELNIQRPPTPTRGRPQPDHDRSSLAYI
;
A
#
# COMPACT_ATOMS: atom_id res chain seq x y z
N MET A 1 0.76 -39.08 -1.86
CA MET A 1 1.21 -37.68 -1.95
C MET A 1 -0.03 -36.83 -2.17
N GLY A 2 -0.62 -36.31 -1.10
CA GLY A 2 -1.88 -35.55 -1.17
C GLY A 2 -1.60 -34.14 -1.70
N SER A 3 -2.40 -33.69 -2.67
CA SER A 3 -2.42 -32.31 -3.17
C SER A 3 -2.69 -31.34 -2.02
N LYS A 4 -1.84 -30.32 -1.83
CA LYS A 4 -2.10 -29.23 -0.88
C LYS A 4 -3.38 -28.49 -1.31
N PRO A 5 -4.44 -28.44 -0.48
CA PRO A 5 -5.77 -27.98 -0.88
C PRO A 5 -5.91 -26.47 -1.16
N TRP A 6 -4.84 -25.68 -0.97
CA TRP A 6 -4.82 -24.22 -1.18
C TRP A 6 -4.14 -23.75 -2.48
N LEU A 7 -3.48 -24.64 -3.24
CA LEU A 7 -2.88 -24.28 -4.53
C LEU A 7 -3.92 -24.35 -5.64
N GLN A 8 -4.46 -23.20 -6.04
CA GLN A 8 -5.43 -23.14 -7.13
C GLN A 8 -4.74 -23.19 -8.50
N PRO A 9 -5.17 -24.07 -9.42
CA PRO A 9 -4.64 -24.09 -10.79
C PRO A 9 -4.83 -22.75 -11.53
N ALA A 10 -4.20 -22.64 -12.69
CA ALA A 10 -4.44 -21.53 -13.59
C ALA A 10 -5.92 -21.47 -14.03
N PRO A 11 -6.53 -20.26 -14.12
CA PRO A 11 -7.94 -20.14 -14.43
C PRO A 11 -8.23 -20.47 -15.90
N THR A 12 -9.48 -20.86 -16.18
CA THR A 12 -9.97 -21.09 -17.53
C THR A 12 -10.40 -19.77 -18.17
N TYR A 13 -9.96 -19.54 -19.41
CA TYR A 13 -10.36 -18.39 -20.21
C TYR A 13 -11.57 -18.74 -21.07
N ARG A 14 -12.50 -17.80 -21.20
CA ARG A 14 -13.67 -17.91 -22.08
C ARG A 14 -13.84 -16.65 -22.90
N ALA A 15 -14.51 -16.76 -24.05
CA ALA A 15 -14.92 -15.59 -24.81
C ALA A 15 -15.89 -14.73 -24.01
N LEU A 16 -15.66 -13.43 -24.02
CA LEU A 16 -16.52 -12.41 -23.44
C LEU A 16 -17.27 -11.73 -24.56
N GLU A 17 -18.60 -11.75 -24.47
CA GLU A 17 -19.45 -10.97 -25.36
C GLU A 17 -19.27 -9.47 -25.06
N THR A 18 -19.04 -8.70 -26.12
CA THR A 18 -18.83 -7.25 -26.05
C THR A 18 -19.69 -6.53 -27.06
N PHE A 19 -20.12 -5.32 -26.73
CA PHE A 19 -21.05 -4.54 -27.53
C PHE A 19 -20.42 -3.23 -27.99
N TRP A 20 -20.94 -2.63 -29.05
CA TRP A 20 -20.56 -1.31 -29.55
C TRP A 20 -21.71 -0.71 -30.36
N ASP A 21 -21.75 0.62 -30.49
CA ASP A 21 -22.84 1.30 -31.23
C ASP A 21 -22.55 1.44 -32.72
N SER A 22 -21.27 1.58 -33.08
CA SER A 22 -20.82 1.74 -34.46
C SER A 22 -19.60 0.87 -34.76
N ASP A 23 -19.39 0.50 -36.02
CA ASP A 23 -18.20 -0.29 -36.41
C ASP A 23 -16.89 0.42 -36.06
N ASP A 24 -16.91 1.76 -36.02
CA ASP A 24 -15.78 2.59 -35.59
C ASP A 24 -15.46 2.44 -34.09
N ASP A 25 -16.43 2.04 -33.26
CA ASP A 25 -16.26 1.85 -31.81
C ASP A 25 -15.58 0.52 -31.47
N ALA A 26 -15.67 -0.47 -32.37
CA ALA A 26 -15.01 -1.75 -32.21
C ALA A 26 -13.49 -1.59 -32.46
N PRO A 27 -12.63 -2.13 -31.58
CA PRO A 27 -11.20 -2.09 -31.85
C PRO A 27 -10.80 -2.98 -33.04
N GLY A 28 -11.58 -4.00 -33.39
CA GLY A 28 -11.29 -4.93 -34.48
C GLY A 28 -9.97 -5.72 -34.30
N PRO A 29 -9.59 -6.51 -35.31
CA PRO A 29 -8.46 -7.44 -35.21
C PRO A 29 -7.12 -6.71 -35.12
N ARG A 30 -6.34 -7.00 -34.06
CA ARG A 30 -5.05 -6.31 -33.83
C ARG A 30 -4.11 -7.06 -32.91
N CYS A 31 -2.81 -6.78 -33.05
CA CYS A 31 -1.76 -7.28 -32.15
C CYS A 31 -0.71 -6.20 -31.82
N GLY A 32 0.09 -6.42 -30.77
CA GLY A 32 1.13 -5.49 -30.33
C GLY A 32 0.60 -4.14 -29.83
N HIS A 33 -0.67 -4.10 -29.44
CA HIS A 33 -1.31 -2.99 -28.75
C HIS A 33 -1.11 -3.11 -27.24
N THR A 34 -1.48 -2.09 -26.48
CA THR A 34 -1.58 -2.16 -25.00
C THR A 34 -3.04 -2.17 -24.57
N LEU A 35 -3.31 -2.81 -23.43
CA LEU A 35 -4.60 -2.79 -22.74
C LEU A 35 -4.31 -2.40 -21.29
N THR A 36 -4.82 -1.28 -20.82
CA THR A 36 -4.51 -0.72 -19.49
C THR A 36 -5.79 -0.55 -18.68
N ALA A 37 -5.83 -1.10 -17.47
CA ALA A 37 -6.94 -0.90 -16.56
C ALA A 37 -6.87 0.50 -15.92
N VAL A 38 -7.99 1.21 -15.90
CA VAL A 38 -8.13 2.52 -15.26
C VAL A 38 -9.26 2.44 -14.24
N ALA A 39 -9.00 2.94 -13.04
CA ALA A 39 -9.97 2.98 -11.96
C ALA A 39 -11.23 3.79 -12.34
N ALA A 40 -12.33 3.51 -11.65
CA ALA A 40 -13.56 4.27 -11.82
C ALA A 40 -13.34 5.75 -11.50
N THR A 41 -13.99 6.63 -12.26
CA THR A 41 -14.06 8.07 -11.98
C THR A 41 -15.49 8.43 -11.57
N LYS A 42 -15.71 9.65 -11.09
CA LYS A 42 -17.04 10.12 -10.64
C LYS A 42 -18.16 9.89 -11.67
N ASN A 43 -17.81 9.95 -12.96
CA ASN A 43 -18.78 9.88 -14.06
C ASN A 43 -18.70 8.58 -14.87
N ASN A 44 -17.70 7.73 -14.64
CA ASN A 44 -17.46 6.54 -15.47
C ASN A 44 -17.02 5.38 -14.60
N GLY A 45 -17.54 4.17 -14.87
CA GLY A 45 -17.11 2.95 -14.19
C GLY A 45 -15.64 2.59 -14.46
N PRO A 46 -15.16 1.45 -13.93
CA PRO A 46 -13.84 0.94 -14.25
C PRO A 46 -13.76 0.58 -15.73
N ARG A 47 -12.64 0.94 -16.38
CA ARG A 47 -12.50 0.85 -17.85
C ARG A 47 -11.17 0.22 -18.24
N LEU A 48 -11.15 -0.41 -19.41
CA LEU A 48 -9.91 -0.83 -20.06
C LEU A 48 -9.64 0.09 -21.25
N ILE A 49 -8.42 0.62 -21.33
CA ILE A 49 -7.99 1.51 -22.39
C ILE A 49 -7.09 0.72 -23.33
N LEU A 50 -7.55 0.57 -24.57
CA LEU A 50 -6.79 -0.04 -25.65
C LEU A 50 -6.17 1.05 -26.51
N PHE A 51 -4.87 0.95 -26.79
CA PHE A 51 -4.17 1.89 -27.67
C PHE A 51 -3.26 1.19 -28.67
N GLY A 52 -3.30 1.69 -29.91
CA GLY A 52 -2.37 1.34 -30.97
C GLY A 52 -2.44 -0.11 -31.43
N GLY A 53 -1.29 -0.65 -31.84
CA GLY A 53 -1.13 -1.98 -32.41
C GLY A 53 -1.14 -1.99 -33.94
N ALA A 54 -1.01 -3.19 -34.51
CA ALA A 54 -1.06 -3.45 -35.94
C ALA A 54 -2.34 -4.21 -36.30
N THR A 55 -3.07 -3.73 -37.30
CA THR A 55 -4.34 -4.30 -37.77
C THR A 55 -4.21 -5.11 -39.07
N ALA A 56 -2.99 -5.27 -39.59
CA ALA A 56 -2.71 -6.14 -40.73
C ALA A 56 -1.31 -6.80 -40.62
N ILE A 57 -1.13 -7.91 -41.32
CA ILE A 57 0.15 -8.65 -41.41
C ILE A 57 0.63 -8.60 -42.86
N GLU A 58 1.89 -8.25 -43.10
CA GLU A 58 2.53 -8.37 -44.42
C GLU A 58 3.45 -9.61 -44.48
N GLY A 59 3.16 -10.56 -45.39
CA GLY A 59 4.11 -11.59 -45.86
C GLY A 59 3.61 -13.05 -45.87
N GLY A 60 3.54 -13.66 -47.05
CA GLY A 60 3.20 -15.08 -47.26
C GLY A 60 4.35 -16.08 -47.02
N PRO A 61 4.17 -17.37 -47.39
CA PRO A 61 4.87 -18.54 -46.82
C PRO A 61 6.38 -18.70 -47.13
N ALA A 62 7.07 -17.69 -47.67
CA ALA A 62 8.41 -17.82 -48.25
C ALA A 62 9.51 -16.91 -47.66
N SER A 63 9.33 -16.26 -46.49
CA SER A 63 10.36 -15.38 -45.94
C SER A 63 10.94 -15.87 -44.60
N SER A 64 12.25 -16.13 -44.59
CA SER A 64 13.03 -16.75 -43.52
C SER A 64 13.67 -15.73 -42.54
N ALA A 65 13.11 -14.52 -42.43
CA ALA A 65 13.64 -13.47 -41.55
C ALA A 65 12.72 -13.26 -40.31
N PRO A 66 13.22 -13.41 -39.07
CA PRO A 66 12.42 -13.26 -37.86
C PRO A 66 12.21 -11.78 -37.49
N GLY A 67 11.37 -11.08 -38.25
CA GLY A 67 10.95 -9.71 -37.98
C GLY A 67 9.65 -9.39 -38.72
N ILE A 68 8.54 -9.20 -38.00
CA ILE A 68 7.25 -8.83 -38.59
C ILE A 68 7.34 -7.42 -39.15
N ARG A 69 7.03 -7.25 -40.45
CA ARG A 69 6.60 -5.96 -40.99
C ARG A 69 5.12 -5.78 -40.61
N LEU A 70 4.89 -4.89 -39.65
CA LEU A 70 3.55 -4.60 -39.13
C LEU A 70 2.86 -3.68 -40.14
N ALA A 71 1.77 -4.15 -40.76
CA ALA A 71 0.93 -3.33 -41.62
C ALA A 71 -0.28 -2.81 -40.83
N GLY A 72 -0.86 -1.70 -41.26
CA GLY A 72 -2.02 -1.12 -40.57
C GLY A 72 -1.72 -0.70 -39.11
N VAL A 73 -0.50 -0.22 -38.83
CA VAL A 73 -0.18 0.29 -37.49
C VAL A 73 -1.05 1.53 -37.22
N THR A 74 -1.70 1.57 -36.06
CA THR A 74 -2.68 2.60 -35.70
C THR A 74 -2.28 3.35 -34.43
N ASN A 75 -2.87 4.53 -34.22
CA ASN A 75 -2.89 5.27 -32.94
C ASN A 75 -4.33 5.44 -32.42
N SER A 76 -5.25 4.59 -32.87
CA SER A 76 -6.62 4.57 -32.37
C SER A 76 -6.65 4.20 -30.88
N VAL A 77 -7.58 4.84 -30.15
CA VAL A 77 -7.82 4.60 -28.73
C VAL A 77 -9.26 4.14 -28.55
N HIS A 78 -9.43 3.05 -27.81
CA HIS A 78 -10.75 2.51 -27.48
C HIS A 78 -10.86 2.34 -25.98
N SER A 79 -12.05 2.61 -25.46
CA SER A 79 -12.40 2.42 -24.06
C SER A 79 -13.42 1.30 -23.96
N TYR A 80 -13.13 0.29 -23.15
CA TYR A 80 -14.07 -0.75 -22.77
C TYR A 80 -14.62 -0.44 -21.39
N ASP A 81 -15.93 -0.24 -21.28
CA ASP A 81 -16.62 -0.13 -20.00
C ASP A 81 -16.99 -1.52 -19.48
N ILE A 82 -16.47 -1.87 -18.30
CA ILE A 82 -16.57 -3.22 -17.76
C ILE A 82 -17.99 -3.54 -17.28
N LEU A 83 -18.74 -2.53 -16.84
CA LEU A 83 -20.09 -2.71 -16.29
C LEU A 83 -21.09 -2.93 -17.42
N THR A 84 -20.99 -2.12 -18.48
CA THR A 84 -21.87 -2.18 -19.65
C THR A 84 -21.38 -3.15 -20.74
N ARG A 85 -20.14 -3.64 -20.62
CA ARG A 85 -19.45 -4.50 -21.59
C ARG A 85 -19.34 -3.87 -22.98
N LYS A 86 -19.26 -2.55 -23.02
CA LYS A 86 -19.33 -1.76 -24.26
C LYS A 86 -17.97 -1.18 -24.62
N TRP A 87 -17.57 -1.38 -25.87
CA TRP A 87 -16.48 -0.66 -26.51
C TRP A 87 -16.96 0.69 -27.05
N THR A 88 -16.10 1.69 -26.94
CA THR A 88 -16.31 3.01 -27.52
C THR A 88 -14.99 3.55 -28.01
N ARG A 89 -14.95 4.05 -29.24
CA ARG A 89 -13.76 4.73 -29.75
C ARG A 89 -13.73 6.13 -29.22
N ILE A 90 -12.67 6.44 -28.49
CA ILE A 90 -12.50 7.77 -27.91
C ILE A 90 -11.64 8.62 -28.82
N LYS A 91 -11.98 9.92 -28.93
CA LYS A 91 -11.26 10.92 -29.73
C LYS A 91 -10.79 12.04 -28.81
N PRO A 92 -9.68 11.84 -28.07
CA PRO A 92 -9.17 12.85 -27.15
C PRO A 92 -8.70 14.10 -27.88
N ALA A 93 -8.81 15.26 -27.24
CA ALA A 93 -8.26 16.51 -27.76
C ALA A 93 -6.72 16.52 -27.67
N GLY A 94 -6.06 17.34 -28.49
CA GLY A 94 -4.60 17.44 -28.54
C GLY A 94 -3.95 16.43 -29.49
N ASP A 95 -2.64 16.55 -29.65
CA ASP A 95 -1.89 15.74 -30.61
C ASP A 95 -1.65 14.31 -30.06
N PRO A 96 -2.19 13.26 -30.71
CA PRO A 96 -1.95 11.90 -30.29
C PRO A 96 -0.49 11.48 -30.57
N PRO A 97 0.00 10.41 -29.90
CA PRO A 97 1.22 9.77 -30.34
C PRO A 97 1.10 9.26 -31.78
N SER A 98 2.22 9.15 -32.48
CA SER A 98 2.25 8.55 -33.82
C SER A 98 1.73 7.09 -33.79
N PRO A 99 1.17 6.58 -34.89
CA PRO A 99 0.80 5.16 -35.01
C PRO A 99 1.95 4.24 -34.62
N ARG A 100 1.69 3.30 -33.71
CA ARG A 100 2.73 2.45 -33.13
C ARG A 100 2.21 1.11 -32.60
N ALA A 101 3.12 0.14 -32.54
CA ALA A 101 2.92 -1.13 -31.85
C ALA A 101 4.14 -1.43 -30.96
N ALA A 102 4.03 -2.47 -30.13
CA ALA A 102 5.09 -2.90 -29.21
C ALA A 102 5.63 -1.75 -28.33
N HIS A 103 4.77 -0.80 -28.00
CA HIS A 103 4.99 0.22 -26.98
C HIS A 103 4.58 -0.34 -25.62
N ALA A 104 4.96 0.33 -24.54
CA ALA A 104 4.48 0.01 -23.20
C ALA A 104 3.49 1.09 -22.72
N ALA A 105 2.58 0.68 -21.84
CA ALA A 105 1.62 1.57 -21.22
C ALA A 105 1.41 1.20 -19.75
N ALA A 106 1.21 2.21 -18.90
CA ALA A 106 0.95 2.03 -17.48
C ALA A 106 -0.08 3.06 -16.98
N ALA A 107 -0.89 2.67 -16.00
CA ALA A 107 -1.83 3.59 -15.36
C ALA A 107 -1.11 4.41 -14.29
N VAL A 108 -1.37 5.73 -14.26
CA VAL A 108 -0.94 6.64 -13.19
C VAL A 108 -2.16 7.38 -12.68
N GLY A 109 -2.73 6.88 -11.58
CA GLY A 109 -4.04 7.30 -11.09
C GLY A 109 -5.13 7.03 -12.14
N THR A 110 -5.79 8.09 -12.60
CA THR A 110 -6.83 8.02 -13.65
C THR A 110 -6.29 8.26 -15.06
N MET A 111 -4.97 8.41 -15.22
CA MET A 111 -4.33 8.68 -16.50
C MET A 111 -3.60 7.44 -17.03
N VAL A 112 -3.37 7.37 -18.33
CA VAL A 112 -2.55 6.32 -18.94
C VAL A 112 -1.32 6.94 -19.59
N VAL A 113 -0.15 6.45 -19.22
CA VAL A 113 1.13 6.86 -19.78
C VAL A 113 1.57 5.85 -20.84
N PHE A 114 2.02 6.32 -21.99
CA PHE A 114 2.52 5.53 -23.11
C PHE A 114 3.96 5.89 -23.42
N GLN A 115 4.81 4.88 -23.59
CA GLN A 115 6.23 5.07 -23.85
C GLN A 115 6.71 4.24 -25.04
N GLY A 116 7.45 4.91 -25.93
CA GLY A 116 8.14 4.31 -27.07
C GLY A 116 7.25 3.49 -28.01
N GLY A 117 7.82 2.44 -28.60
CA GLY A 117 7.18 1.59 -29.62
C GLY A 117 7.76 1.80 -31.02
N ILE A 118 7.28 0.97 -31.96
CA ILE A 118 7.72 0.94 -33.36
C ILE A 118 6.59 1.41 -34.28
N GLY A 119 6.90 2.38 -35.15
CA GLY A 119 5.96 2.89 -36.15
C GLY A 119 6.03 2.17 -37.50
N PRO A 120 5.20 2.56 -38.49
CA PRO A 120 5.17 1.94 -39.82
C PRO A 120 6.53 1.94 -40.55
N ALA A 121 7.34 2.98 -40.35
CA ALA A 121 8.67 3.09 -40.94
C ALA A 121 9.72 2.17 -40.28
N GLY A 122 9.34 1.40 -39.24
CA GLY A 122 10.26 0.53 -38.51
C GLY A 122 11.17 1.24 -37.52
N HIS A 123 11.01 2.56 -37.34
CA HIS A 123 11.77 3.32 -36.35
C HIS A 123 11.14 3.23 -34.96
N SER A 124 11.99 3.01 -33.96
CA SER A 124 11.63 3.08 -32.55
C SER A 124 11.55 4.54 -32.07
N THR A 125 10.70 4.76 -31.08
CA THR A 125 10.45 6.08 -30.48
C THR A 125 10.82 6.08 -29.00
N ASP A 126 11.13 7.26 -28.45
CA ASP A 126 11.49 7.51 -27.04
C ASP A 126 10.54 8.48 -26.35
N ASP A 127 9.47 8.88 -27.03
CA ASP A 127 8.49 9.82 -26.56
C ASP A 127 7.62 9.23 -25.44
N LEU A 128 7.17 10.14 -24.58
CA LEU A 128 6.29 9.85 -23.46
C LEU A 128 5.00 10.67 -23.63
N TYR A 129 3.87 9.99 -23.66
CA TYR A 129 2.56 10.62 -23.80
C TYR A 129 1.64 10.21 -22.66
N VAL A 130 0.81 11.14 -22.23
CA VAL A 130 -0.23 10.92 -21.23
C VAL A 130 -1.58 11.12 -21.90
N LEU A 131 -2.45 10.13 -21.74
CA LEU A 131 -3.87 10.27 -21.98
C LEU A 131 -4.56 10.59 -20.64
N ASP A 132 -5.03 11.83 -20.52
CA ASP A 132 -5.80 12.28 -19.36
C ASP A 132 -7.26 11.87 -19.52
N LEU A 133 -7.73 10.99 -18.62
CA LEU A 133 -9.10 10.50 -18.55
C LEU A 133 -9.86 10.99 -17.31
N THR A 134 -9.27 11.93 -16.56
CA THR A 134 -9.78 12.43 -15.28
C THR A 134 -11.13 13.11 -15.44
N ASN A 135 -11.33 13.81 -16.56
CA ASN A 135 -12.56 14.51 -16.91
C ASN A 135 -13.22 13.89 -18.14
N ASN A 136 -14.49 14.23 -18.41
CA ASN A 136 -15.20 13.76 -19.62
C ASN A 136 -14.63 14.31 -20.94
N LYS A 137 -13.71 15.29 -20.88
CA LYS A 137 -12.99 15.82 -22.04
C LYS A 137 -11.58 15.22 -22.05
N PHE A 138 -11.44 14.03 -22.61
CA PHE A 138 -10.15 13.35 -22.67
C PHE A 138 -9.14 14.15 -23.48
N LYS A 139 -7.88 14.13 -23.05
CA LYS A 139 -6.83 14.93 -23.69
C LYS A 139 -5.50 14.21 -23.75
N TRP A 140 -4.80 14.38 -24.86
CA TRP A 140 -3.42 14.00 -25.04
C TRP A 140 -2.47 15.08 -24.55
N HIS A 141 -1.45 14.65 -23.82
CA HIS A 141 -0.34 15.48 -23.37
C HIS A 141 0.97 14.79 -23.73
N ARG A 142 1.83 15.46 -24.50
CA ARG A 142 3.22 15.03 -24.64
C ARG A 142 3.97 15.46 -23.39
N VAL A 143 4.62 14.50 -22.72
CA VAL A 143 5.43 14.77 -21.52
C VAL A 143 6.84 15.12 -21.97
N VAL A 144 7.32 16.28 -21.54
CA VAL A 144 8.70 16.70 -21.74
C VAL A 144 9.50 16.24 -20.52
N VAL A 145 10.49 15.40 -20.77
CA VAL A 145 11.43 14.93 -19.76
C VAL A 145 12.79 15.61 -19.96
N GLN A 146 13.44 15.99 -18.86
CA GLN A 146 14.78 16.58 -18.87
C GLN A 146 15.86 15.50 -18.72
N GLY A 147 17.02 15.76 -19.30
CA GLY A 147 18.19 14.89 -19.20
C GLY A 147 18.14 13.65 -20.08
N GLN A 148 19.00 12.68 -19.78
CA GLN A 148 19.03 11.41 -20.51
C GLN A 148 17.89 10.53 -20.03
N GLY A 149 17.19 9.90 -20.98
CA GLY A 149 16.16 8.91 -20.71
C GLY A 149 16.55 7.52 -21.20
N PRO A 150 15.60 6.57 -21.13
CA PRO A 150 15.77 5.24 -21.69
C PRO A 150 16.03 5.25 -23.21
N GLY A 151 15.80 6.36 -23.91
CA GLY A 151 16.01 6.44 -25.35
C GLY A 151 15.02 5.57 -26.13
N PRO A 152 15.16 5.53 -27.47
CA PRO A 152 14.12 4.96 -28.32
C PRO A 152 14.11 3.46 -28.20
N ARG A 153 12.94 2.87 -27.94
CA ARG A 153 12.82 1.42 -27.76
C ARG A 153 11.43 0.87 -28.05
N TYR A 154 11.38 -0.40 -28.42
CA TYR A 154 10.13 -1.17 -28.58
C TYR A 154 10.28 -2.57 -27.97
N GLY A 155 9.15 -3.22 -27.67
CA GLY A 155 9.11 -4.51 -27.00
C GLY A 155 9.74 -4.47 -25.60
N HIS A 156 9.73 -3.30 -24.95
CA HIS A 156 10.12 -3.12 -23.56
C HIS A 156 8.90 -3.29 -22.64
N ALA A 157 9.15 -3.40 -21.35
CA ALA A 157 8.10 -3.45 -20.34
C ALA A 157 8.15 -2.17 -19.49
N MET A 158 6.98 -1.70 -19.08
CA MET A 158 6.83 -0.53 -18.22
C MET A 158 5.62 -0.70 -17.32
N ASP A 159 5.75 -0.35 -16.04
CA ASP A 159 4.60 -0.28 -15.12
C ASP A 159 4.88 0.73 -13.98
N LEU A 160 3.83 1.12 -13.25
CA LEU A 160 3.92 2.03 -12.12
C LEU A 160 4.25 1.27 -10.82
N VAL A 161 5.41 1.55 -10.26
CA VAL A 161 5.91 0.94 -9.03
C VAL A 161 5.73 1.89 -7.85
N ALA A 162 5.25 1.36 -6.73
CA ALA A 162 5.02 2.10 -5.48
C ALA A 162 4.17 3.37 -5.68
N GLN A 163 3.26 3.35 -6.66
CA GLN A 163 2.38 4.45 -7.05
C GLN A 163 3.10 5.77 -7.41
N ARG A 164 4.41 5.73 -7.66
CA ARG A 164 5.24 6.93 -7.85
C ARG A 164 6.25 6.79 -8.97
N TYR A 165 6.85 5.63 -9.13
CA TYR A 165 7.96 5.45 -10.08
C TYR A 165 7.46 4.70 -11.30
N LEU A 166 7.43 5.37 -12.44
CA LEU A 166 7.22 4.70 -13.72
C LEU A 166 8.51 4.00 -14.10
N VAL A 167 8.54 2.67 -14.00
CA VAL A 167 9.75 1.87 -14.22
C VAL A 167 9.73 1.27 -15.60
N THR A 168 10.75 1.55 -16.41
CA THR A 168 10.96 0.99 -17.75
C THR A 168 12.15 0.05 -17.73
N VAL A 169 11.98 -1.17 -18.24
CA VAL A 169 13.05 -2.16 -18.37
C VAL A 169 13.02 -2.86 -19.73
N SER A 170 14.17 -3.39 -20.14
CA SER A 170 14.31 -4.23 -21.34
C SER A 170 13.96 -3.52 -22.65
N GLY A 171 13.88 -4.26 -23.76
CA GLY A 171 13.47 -3.78 -25.08
C GLY A 171 14.57 -3.82 -26.12
N ASN A 172 14.31 -3.22 -27.28
CA ASN A 172 15.27 -3.09 -28.38
C ASN A 172 15.25 -1.66 -28.92
N ASP A 173 16.43 -1.07 -29.12
CA ASP A 173 16.62 0.30 -29.63
C ASP A 173 16.68 0.40 -31.16
N GLY A 174 16.35 -0.69 -31.86
CA GLY A 174 16.51 -0.85 -33.30
C GLY A 174 17.88 -1.40 -33.72
N LYS A 175 18.85 -1.46 -32.80
CA LYS A 175 20.21 -1.99 -33.05
C LYS A 175 20.54 -3.15 -32.11
N ARG A 176 20.20 -3.04 -30.83
CA ARG A 176 20.59 -3.95 -29.76
C ARG A 176 19.42 -4.17 -28.80
N VAL A 177 19.42 -5.37 -28.23
CA VAL A 177 18.55 -5.71 -27.12
C VAL A 177 19.13 -5.13 -25.82
N LEU A 178 18.26 -4.62 -24.94
CA LEU A 178 18.63 -3.83 -23.77
C LEU A 178 18.39 -4.61 -22.46
N SER A 179 19.18 -4.30 -21.43
CA SER A 179 19.07 -4.84 -20.06
C SER A 179 19.06 -3.75 -18.99
N ASP A 180 18.89 -2.49 -19.40
CA ASP A 180 18.87 -1.36 -18.49
C ASP A 180 17.50 -1.23 -17.80
N ALA A 181 17.52 -0.54 -16.66
CA ALA A 181 16.34 -0.20 -15.88
C ALA A 181 16.36 1.30 -15.62
N TRP A 182 15.20 1.94 -15.80
CA TRP A 182 15.02 3.37 -15.60
C TRP A 182 13.76 3.62 -14.79
N ALA A 183 13.78 4.63 -13.92
CA ALA A 183 12.62 5.09 -13.18
C ALA A 183 12.38 6.56 -13.47
N LEU A 184 11.13 6.93 -13.74
CA LEU A 184 10.68 8.31 -13.76
C LEU A 184 9.83 8.56 -12.51
N ASP A 185 10.22 9.54 -11.70
CA ASP A 185 9.38 9.98 -10.58
C ASP A 185 8.20 10.79 -11.13
N THR A 186 6.98 10.27 -10.99
CA THR A 186 5.76 10.93 -11.48
C THR A 186 5.28 12.05 -10.56
N ALA A 187 5.82 12.15 -9.34
CA ALA A 187 5.43 13.16 -8.36
C ALA A 187 6.34 14.41 -8.40
N GLN A 188 7.55 14.31 -8.94
CA GLN A 188 8.54 15.40 -8.94
C GLN A 188 8.69 16.06 -10.32
N LYS A 189 8.59 17.39 -10.36
CA LYS A 189 8.88 18.21 -11.56
C LYS A 189 10.17 19.02 -11.34
N PRO A 190 11.00 19.26 -12.38
CA PRO A 190 10.85 18.77 -13.75
C PRO A 190 11.01 17.24 -13.84
N TYR A 191 10.24 16.61 -14.74
CA TYR A 191 10.30 15.17 -14.92
C TYR A 191 11.67 14.78 -15.49
N ALA A 192 12.40 13.92 -14.78
CA ALA A 192 13.70 13.43 -15.21
C ALA A 192 13.79 11.92 -14.97
N TRP A 193 14.34 11.21 -15.95
CA TRP A 193 14.58 9.78 -15.83
C TRP A 193 15.83 9.53 -14.98
N LEU A 194 15.70 8.67 -14.00
CA LEU A 194 16.80 8.13 -13.21
C LEU A 194 17.18 6.76 -13.78
N ARG A 195 18.45 6.61 -14.20
CA ARG A 195 18.97 5.29 -14.54
C ARG A 195 19.17 4.50 -13.26
N LEU A 196 18.45 3.38 -13.14
CA LEU A 196 18.61 2.49 -12.01
C LEU A 196 19.87 1.65 -12.20
N ASN A 197 20.60 1.43 -11.10
CA ASN A 197 21.69 0.46 -11.01
C ASN A 197 21.37 -0.56 -9.92
N PRO A 198 20.34 -1.41 -10.10
CA PRO A 198 19.91 -2.29 -9.03
C PRO A 198 20.99 -3.30 -8.67
N GLU A 199 21.04 -3.77 -7.42
CA GLU A 199 21.90 -4.89 -7.03
C GLU A 199 21.24 -6.24 -7.34
N GLY A 200 21.90 -7.35 -7.03
CA GLY A 200 21.31 -8.69 -7.12
C GLY A 200 21.34 -9.36 -8.51
N ASP A 201 20.39 -10.28 -8.73
CA ASP A 201 20.33 -11.19 -9.88
C ASP A 201 19.80 -10.48 -11.12
N LYS A 202 20.64 -9.67 -11.76
CA LYS A 202 20.24 -8.84 -12.91
C LYS A 202 19.74 -9.69 -14.09
N PRO A 203 18.57 -9.37 -14.67
CA PRO A 203 18.11 -10.01 -15.89
C PRO A 203 19.06 -9.70 -17.06
N SER A 204 19.30 -10.71 -17.89
CA SER A 204 20.01 -10.54 -19.16
C SER A 204 19.24 -9.63 -20.13
N ALA A 205 19.94 -9.07 -21.13
CA ALA A 205 19.33 -8.27 -22.17
C ALA A 205 18.24 -9.04 -22.91
N ARG A 206 17.03 -8.46 -22.95
CA ARG A 206 15.84 -9.11 -23.52
C ARG A 206 14.87 -8.12 -24.15
N MET A 207 14.05 -8.60 -25.08
CA MET A 207 12.91 -7.87 -25.63
C MET A 207 11.68 -8.77 -25.70
N TYR A 208 10.50 -8.17 -25.80
CA TYR A 208 9.21 -8.86 -25.76
C TYR A 208 9.01 -9.72 -24.50
N ALA A 209 9.66 -9.32 -23.42
CA ALA A 209 9.29 -9.71 -22.06
C ALA A 209 8.05 -8.91 -21.64
N THR A 210 7.37 -9.36 -20.60
CA THR A 210 6.28 -8.61 -19.98
C THR A 210 6.63 -8.30 -18.54
N ALA A 211 6.08 -7.21 -18.04
CA ALA A 211 6.14 -6.93 -16.62
C ALA A 211 4.80 -6.42 -16.12
N SER A 212 4.56 -6.62 -14.84
CA SER A 212 3.45 -6.03 -14.11
C SER A 212 3.94 -5.67 -12.71
N ALA A 213 3.42 -4.59 -12.15
CA ALA A 213 3.64 -4.15 -10.79
C ALA A 213 2.42 -4.46 -9.93
N ARG A 214 2.68 -4.94 -8.71
CA ARG A 214 1.67 -5.09 -7.67
C ARG A 214 1.57 -3.78 -6.87
N SER A 215 0.43 -3.58 -6.21
CA SER A 215 0.12 -2.37 -5.43
C SER A 215 1.12 -2.09 -4.29
N ASP A 216 1.83 -3.10 -3.82
CA ASP A 216 2.87 -3.02 -2.78
C ASP A 216 4.25 -2.60 -3.31
N GLY A 217 4.38 -2.36 -4.62
CA GLY A 217 5.63 -1.95 -5.24
C GLY A 217 6.55 -3.08 -5.69
N MET A 218 6.09 -4.33 -5.73
CA MET A 218 6.81 -5.42 -6.39
C MET A 218 6.59 -5.35 -7.91
N PHE A 219 7.67 -5.16 -8.67
CA PHE A 219 7.67 -5.19 -10.13
C PHE A 219 8.22 -6.52 -10.63
N LEU A 220 7.47 -7.28 -11.43
CA LEU A 220 7.90 -8.61 -11.87
C LEU A 220 8.04 -8.68 -13.39
N LEU A 221 9.25 -8.97 -13.87
CA LEU A 221 9.62 -9.15 -15.27
C LEU A 221 9.68 -10.63 -15.63
N CYS A 222 9.01 -11.07 -16.68
CA CYS A 222 8.94 -12.47 -17.09
C CYS A 222 9.30 -12.69 -18.56
N GLY A 223 10.12 -13.73 -18.82
CA GLY A 223 10.45 -14.26 -20.13
C GLY A 223 11.11 -13.23 -21.07
N GLY A 224 10.71 -13.25 -22.34
CA GLY A 224 11.30 -12.45 -23.41
C GLY A 224 12.26 -13.26 -24.28
N ARG A 225 12.99 -12.59 -25.17
CA ARG A 225 14.04 -13.21 -26.00
C ARG A 225 15.29 -12.36 -26.02
N ASP A 226 16.43 -13.00 -26.18
CA ASP A 226 17.73 -12.34 -26.34
C ASP A 226 17.95 -11.83 -27.78
N SER A 227 19.17 -11.35 -28.06
CA SER A 227 19.57 -10.81 -29.37
C SER A 227 19.64 -11.87 -30.48
N ILE A 228 19.81 -13.15 -30.16
CA ILE A 228 19.84 -14.26 -31.13
C ILE A 228 18.45 -14.92 -31.29
N GLY A 229 17.43 -14.39 -30.61
CA GLY A 229 16.05 -14.84 -30.71
C GLY A 229 15.74 -16.08 -29.87
N VAL A 230 16.60 -16.42 -28.91
CA VAL A 230 16.35 -17.52 -27.96
C VAL A 230 15.34 -17.03 -26.92
N PRO A 231 14.21 -17.74 -26.75
CA PRO A 231 13.27 -17.43 -25.68
C PRO A 231 13.88 -17.68 -24.31
N LEU A 232 13.50 -16.84 -23.35
CA LEU A 232 13.91 -16.89 -21.96
C LEU A 232 12.74 -17.37 -21.12
N GLY A 233 13.02 -18.21 -20.13
CA GLY A 233 12.02 -18.81 -19.24
C GLY A 233 12.28 -18.48 -17.78
N ASP A 234 13.00 -17.41 -17.51
CA ASP A 234 13.27 -16.86 -16.19
C ASP A 234 12.31 -15.70 -15.89
N ALA A 235 12.12 -15.42 -14.61
CA ALA A 235 11.35 -14.30 -14.12
C ALA A 235 12.11 -13.64 -12.97
N TYR A 236 11.99 -12.33 -12.83
CA TYR A 236 12.73 -11.54 -11.84
C TYR A 236 11.81 -10.52 -11.19
N GLY A 237 11.90 -10.40 -9.87
CA GLY A 237 11.33 -9.30 -9.10
C GLY A 237 12.34 -8.17 -8.98
N LEU A 238 11.90 -6.94 -9.27
CA LEU A 238 12.58 -5.70 -8.94
C LEU A 238 11.88 -5.08 -7.74
N LEU A 239 12.61 -4.97 -6.64
CA LEU A 239 12.09 -4.49 -5.36
C LEU A 239 12.73 -3.14 -5.04
N MET A 240 11.91 -2.18 -4.60
CA MET A 240 12.40 -0.94 -4.03
C MET A 240 12.44 -1.07 -2.51
N HIS A 241 13.65 -0.99 -1.95
CA HIS A 241 13.87 -0.98 -0.50
C HIS A 241 13.47 0.36 0.09
N ARG A 242 13.17 0.38 1.39
CA ARG A 242 12.78 1.62 2.12
C ARG A 242 13.84 2.71 2.10
N ASN A 243 15.11 2.35 1.89
CA ASN A 243 16.23 3.30 1.75
C ASN A 243 16.38 3.87 0.32
N GLY A 244 15.43 3.58 -0.59
CA GLY A 244 15.47 4.01 -1.98
C GLY A 244 16.38 3.17 -2.89
N GLN A 245 17.02 2.12 -2.38
CA GLN A 245 17.80 1.20 -3.21
C GLN A 245 16.91 0.22 -3.95
N TRP A 246 17.35 -0.18 -5.13
CA TRP A 246 16.65 -1.13 -5.99
C TRP A 246 17.43 -2.44 -6.04
N GLU A 247 16.74 -3.57 -5.99
CA GLU A 247 17.35 -4.90 -6.04
C GLU A 247 16.59 -5.82 -6.99
N TRP A 248 17.32 -6.52 -7.86
CA TRP A 248 16.80 -7.63 -8.65
C TRP A 248 16.93 -8.94 -7.88
N THR A 249 15.88 -9.75 -7.93
CA THR A 249 15.83 -11.08 -7.32
C THR A 249 15.21 -12.06 -8.29
N LEU A 250 15.80 -13.24 -8.46
CA LEU A 250 15.22 -14.28 -9.31
C LEU A 250 13.92 -14.81 -8.67
N ALA A 251 12.85 -14.88 -9.48
CA ALA A 251 11.57 -15.42 -9.05
C ALA A 251 11.66 -16.92 -8.71
N PRO A 252 10.90 -17.40 -7.71
CA PRO A 252 11.01 -18.76 -7.22
C PRO A 252 10.38 -19.78 -8.18
N GLY A 253 10.80 -21.03 -8.03
CA GLY A 253 10.26 -22.17 -8.77
C GLY A 253 10.78 -22.30 -10.21
N ALA A 254 10.42 -23.42 -10.86
CA ALA A 254 10.73 -23.63 -12.27
C ALA A 254 9.72 -22.88 -13.12
N SER A 255 10.12 -21.69 -13.60
CA SER A 255 9.27 -20.90 -14.47
C SER A 255 8.88 -21.69 -15.74
N PRO A 256 7.65 -21.47 -16.27
CA PRO A 256 7.08 -22.15 -17.43
C PRO A 256 7.98 -22.09 -18.66
N SER A 257 7.61 -22.86 -19.68
CA SER A 257 8.37 -22.96 -20.92
C SER A 257 8.87 -21.58 -21.43
N PRO A 258 10.17 -21.48 -21.78
CA PRO A 258 10.77 -20.23 -22.26
C PRO A 258 9.96 -19.60 -23.39
N ARG A 259 9.60 -18.32 -23.25
CA ARG A 259 8.64 -17.65 -24.15
C ARG A 259 8.86 -16.15 -24.27
N TYR A 260 8.39 -15.59 -25.38
CA TYR A 260 8.34 -14.14 -25.63
C TYR A 260 7.00 -13.75 -26.26
N GLN A 261 6.66 -12.46 -26.30
CA GLN A 261 5.39 -11.95 -26.84
C GLN A 261 4.13 -12.54 -26.18
N HIS A 262 4.24 -12.90 -24.90
CA HIS A 262 3.11 -13.24 -24.05
C HIS A 262 2.53 -11.97 -23.43
N ALA A 263 1.47 -12.10 -22.62
CA ALA A 263 0.99 -11.05 -21.74
C ALA A 263 1.14 -11.50 -20.28
N ALA A 264 1.39 -10.55 -19.35
CA ALA A 264 1.38 -10.83 -17.92
C ALA A 264 0.64 -9.75 -17.13
N VAL A 265 -0.10 -10.14 -16.09
CA VAL A 265 -0.83 -9.20 -15.23
C VAL A 265 -1.00 -9.77 -13.81
N PHE A 266 -0.90 -8.91 -12.81
CA PHE A 266 -1.20 -9.29 -11.42
C PHE A 266 -2.71 -9.31 -11.13
N VAL A 267 -3.13 -10.31 -10.35
CA VAL A 267 -4.41 -10.34 -9.62
C VAL A 267 -4.12 -10.78 -8.18
N GLY A 268 -4.18 -9.84 -7.24
CA GLY A 268 -3.69 -10.07 -5.88
C GLY A 268 -2.21 -10.47 -5.90
N ALA A 269 -1.89 -11.60 -5.26
CA ALA A 269 -0.54 -12.18 -5.20
C ALA A 269 -0.17 -13.09 -6.40
N ARG A 270 -1.02 -13.15 -7.44
CA ARG A 270 -0.84 -14.08 -8.55
C ARG A 270 -0.49 -13.32 -9.83
N LEU A 271 0.67 -13.60 -10.41
CA LEU A 271 1.04 -13.11 -11.73
C LEU A 271 0.58 -14.11 -12.79
N HIS A 272 -0.42 -13.73 -13.58
CA HIS A 272 -0.96 -14.54 -14.66
C HIS A 272 -0.23 -14.26 -15.95
N VAL A 273 0.40 -15.28 -16.54
CA VAL A 273 1.14 -15.26 -17.80
C VAL A 273 0.35 -16.04 -18.85
N THR A 274 0.01 -15.40 -19.97
CA THR A 274 -0.83 -15.99 -21.02
C THR A 274 -0.16 -15.95 -22.38
N GLY A 275 -0.30 -17.05 -23.12
CA GLY A 275 0.18 -17.24 -24.49
C GLY A 275 1.69 -17.07 -24.64
N GLY A 276 2.09 -16.54 -25.80
CA GLY A 276 3.46 -16.33 -26.20
C GLY A 276 3.94 -17.31 -27.27
N VAL A 277 5.21 -17.17 -27.62
CA VAL A 277 5.88 -17.99 -28.64
C VAL A 277 7.18 -18.58 -28.12
N LEU A 278 7.45 -19.80 -28.58
CA LEU A 278 8.66 -20.58 -28.35
C LEU A 278 9.70 -20.32 -29.45
N LYS A 279 10.86 -20.98 -29.34
CA LYS A 279 11.92 -20.92 -30.34
C LYS A 279 11.38 -21.36 -31.70
N GLY A 280 11.69 -20.60 -32.74
CA GLY A 280 11.20 -20.83 -34.10
C GLY A 280 9.79 -20.29 -34.36
N GLY A 281 9.23 -19.44 -33.48
CA GLY A 281 7.96 -18.74 -33.73
C GLY A 281 6.70 -19.58 -33.50
N ARG A 282 6.84 -20.82 -33.00
CA ARG A 282 5.70 -21.67 -32.65
C ARG A 282 4.97 -21.12 -31.43
N SER A 283 3.64 -21.07 -31.47
CA SER A 283 2.83 -20.68 -30.31
C SER A 283 3.05 -21.63 -29.14
N VAL A 284 2.94 -21.10 -27.92
CA VAL A 284 2.78 -21.96 -26.75
C VAL A 284 1.38 -22.59 -26.80
N GLU A 285 1.33 -23.91 -26.60
CA GLU A 285 0.12 -24.73 -26.79
C GLU A 285 -0.21 -25.54 -25.53
N GLY A 286 -1.48 -25.95 -25.46
CA GLY A 286 -2.02 -26.74 -24.37
C GLY A 286 -1.85 -26.03 -23.02
N GLU A 287 -1.57 -26.81 -22.00
CA GLU A 287 -1.52 -26.37 -20.61
C GLU A 287 -0.46 -25.31 -20.33
N ALA A 288 0.64 -25.33 -21.09
CA ALA A 288 1.68 -24.33 -20.96
C ALA A 288 1.24 -22.94 -21.47
N ALA A 289 0.14 -22.83 -22.21
CA ALA A 289 -0.35 -21.56 -22.73
C ALA A 289 -0.84 -20.63 -21.61
N VAL A 290 -1.15 -21.16 -20.43
CA VAL A 290 -1.47 -20.37 -19.23
C VAL A 290 -0.55 -20.81 -18.11
N ALA A 291 0.12 -19.85 -17.52
CA ALA A 291 0.92 -20.06 -16.33
C ALA A 291 0.63 -19.00 -15.29
N VAL A 292 0.73 -19.37 -14.03
CA VAL A 292 0.52 -18.45 -12.91
C VAL A 292 1.68 -18.60 -11.96
N LEU A 293 2.46 -17.55 -11.77
CA LEU A 293 3.34 -17.46 -10.62
C LEU A 293 2.48 -17.00 -9.47
N ASP A 294 2.19 -17.93 -8.58
CA ASP A 294 1.71 -17.56 -7.27
C ASP A 294 2.93 -17.11 -6.49
N THR A 295 3.12 -15.78 -6.40
CA THR A 295 4.23 -15.27 -5.59
C THR A 295 4.04 -15.75 -4.15
N ALA A 296 2.80 -16.09 -3.76
CA ALA A 296 2.44 -16.56 -2.44
C ALA A 296 3.07 -17.83 -2.02
N ALA A 297 2.70 -18.89 -2.71
CA ALA A 297 3.33 -20.16 -2.46
C ALA A 297 4.76 -20.21 -3.04
N GLY A 298 5.23 -19.16 -3.74
CA GLY A 298 6.54 -19.14 -4.39
C GLY A 298 6.65 -20.21 -5.47
N VAL A 299 5.54 -20.48 -6.16
CA VAL A 299 5.42 -21.59 -7.11
C VAL A 299 4.74 -21.19 -8.40
N TRP A 300 5.11 -21.88 -9.46
CA TRP A 300 4.45 -21.80 -10.75
C TRP A 300 3.37 -22.85 -10.89
N LEU A 301 2.22 -22.43 -11.42
CA LEU A 301 1.01 -23.23 -11.59
C LEU A 301 0.56 -23.17 -13.05
N ASP A 302 0.15 -24.31 -13.61
CA ASP A 302 -0.62 -24.42 -14.86
C ASP A 302 -2.05 -24.93 -14.54
N ARG A 303 -2.89 -25.33 -15.52
CA ARG A 303 -4.23 -25.85 -15.17
C ARG A 303 -4.20 -27.25 -14.57
N ASN A 304 -3.08 -27.97 -14.65
CA ASN A 304 -2.87 -29.23 -13.94
C ASN A 304 -2.29 -29.02 -12.52
N GLY A 305 -2.05 -27.77 -12.11
CA GLY A 305 -1.48 -27.42 -10.82
C GLY A 305 0.03 -27.18 -10.90
N LEU A 306 0.80 -27.77 -9.97
CA LEU A 306 2.21 -27.41 -9.75
C LEU A 306 3.12 -27.75 -10.94
N VAL A 307 3.87 -26.75 -11.43
CA VAL A 307 4.86 -26.90 -12.49
C VAL A 307 6.19 -27.36 -11.89
N ASN A 308 6.42 -28.68 -11.92
CA ASN A 308 7.64 -29.30 -11.35
C ASN A 308 8.83 -29.37 -12.33
N SER A 309 8.62 -29.12 -13.63
CA SER A 309 9.67 -29.10 -14.65
C SER A 309 9.21 -28.33 -15.89
N GLN A 310 10.16 -27.86 -16.70
CA GLN A 310 9.87 -27.25 -17.99
C GLN A 310 9.27 -28.30 -18.94
N ARG A 311 7.94 -28.42 -18.94
CA ARG A 311 7.23 -29.34 -19.84
C ARG A 311 7.31 -28.82 -21.27
N THR A 312 8.17 -29.44 -22.07
CA THR A 312 8.21 -29.25 -23.52
C THR A 312 7.39 -30.33 -24.22
N SER A 313 6.08 -30.09 -24.35
CA SER A 313 5.19 -30.69 -25.37
C SER A 313 4.67 -32.14 -25.18
N LYS A 314 3.43 -32.33 -25.71
CA LYS A 314 2.67 -33.57 -26.02
C LYS A 314 2.28 -34.48 -24.85
N GLY A 315 1.40 -33.99 -23.99
CA GLY A 315 0.41 -34.88 -23.34
C GLY A 315 -0.79 -35.05 -24.26
N ASN A 316 -1.37 -36.25 -24.36
CA ASN A 316 -2.63 -36.50 -25.04
C ASN A 316 -3.70 -35.56 -24.48
N ALA A 317 -3.96 -34.45 -25.17
CA ALA A 317 -5.05 -33.56 -24.84
C ALA A 317 -6.30 -34.10 -25.55
N GLU A 318 -7.29 -34.55 -24.79
CA GLU A 318 -8.66 -34.33 -25.22
C GLU A 318 -8.76 -32.83 -25.58
N ASN A 319 -9.29 -32.50 -26.77
CA ASN A 319 -9.34 -31.13 -27.30
C ASN A 319 -10.16 -30.21 -26.36
N ASP A 320 -9.50 -29.64 -25.35
CA ASP A 320 -10.10 -28.60 -24.52
C ASP A 320 -10.03 -27.27 -25.27
N ALA A 321 -11.17 -26.89 -25.86
CA ALA A 321 -11.33 -25.67 -26.64
C ALA A 321 -10.94 -24.40 -25.87
N SER A 322 -10.92 -24.41 -24.53
CA SER A 322 -10.50 -23.26 -23.73
C SER A 322 -8.98 -23.01 -23.77
N LEU A 323 -8.16 -24.05 -23.96
CA LEU A 323 -6.70 -23.91 -24.13
C LEU A 323 -6.34 -23.35 -25.49
N ASP A 324 -7.10 -23.72 -26.51
CA ASP A 324 -6.93 -23.19 -27.85
C ASP A 324 -7.15 -21.68 -27.90
N LEU A 325 -8.02 -21.13 -27.04
CA LEU A 325 -8.18 -19.68 -26.89
C LEU A 325 -6.84 -19.01 -26.55
N MET A 326 -6.02 -19.62 -25.70
CA MET A 326 -4.73 -19.08 -25.23
C MET A 326 -3.54 -19.40 -26.14
N ARG A 327 -3.76 -20.17 -27.21
CA ARG A 327 -2.80 -20.32 -28.32
C ARG A 327 -2.73 -19.00 -29.12
N ARG A 328 -2.09 -17.99 -28.55
CA ARG A 328 -1.94 -16.66 -29.12
C ARG A 328 -0.66 -15.97 -28.63
N CYS A 329 -0.21 -14.95 -29.34
CA CYS A 329 0.87 -14.06 -28.89
C CYS A 329 0.58 -12.61 -29.29
N ARG A 330 1.35 -11.66 -28.73
CA ARG A 330 1.21 -10.21 -28.97
C ARG A 330 -0.19 -9.67 -28.66
N HIS A 331 -0.95 -10.38 -27.84
CA HIS A 331 -2.15 -9.88 -27.19
C HIS A 331 -1.78 -9.01 -26.00
N ALA A 332 -2.73 -8.23 -25.52
CA ALA A 332 -2.59 -7.49 -24.28
C ALA A 332 -3.54 -8.04 -23.21
N ALA A 333 -3.14 -7.92 -21.95
CA ALA A 333 -3.93 -8.34 -20.80
C ALA A 333 -4.00 -7.21 -19.77
N ALA A 334 -5.12 -7.13 -19.06
CA ALA A 334 -5.35 -6.21 -17.96
C ALA A 334 -6.23 -6.87 -16.91
N SER A 335 -6.15 -6.43 -15.66
CA SER A 335 -6.98 -6.94 -14.56
C SER A 335 -7.79 -5.82 -13.92
N VAL A 336 -9.02 -6.16 -13.51
CA VAL A 336 -9.88 -5.29 -12.70
C VAL A 336 -10.56 -6.17 -11.66
N GLY A 337 -10.28 -5.90 -10.38
CA GLY A 337 -10.68 -6.79 -9.29
C GLY A 337 -10.12 -8.20 -9.49
N GLY A 338 -10.95 -9.22 -9.32
CA GLY A 338 -10.59 -10.63 -9.53
C GLY A 338 -10.65 -11.13 -10.97
N ARG A 339 -10.86 -10.25 -11.96
CA ARG A 339 -11.04 -10.62 -13.37
C ARG A 339 -9.84 -10.23 -14.23
N ILE A 340 -9.51 -11.12 -15.16
CA ILE A 340 -8.44 -10.92 -16.14
C ILE A 340 -9.08 -10.82 -17.51
N TYR A 341 -8.75 -9.75 -18.22
CA TYR A 341 -9.21 -9.48 -19.57
C TYR A 341 -8.04 -9.63 -20.53
N VAL A 342 -8.27 -10.29 -21.66
CA VAL A 342 -7.31 -10.43 -22.76
C VAL A 342 -7.98 -9.96 -24.04
N TYR A 343 -7.30 -9.14 -24.83
CA TYR A 343 -7.82 -8.69 -26.11
C TYR A 343 -6.85 -8.98 -27.26
N GLY A 344 -7.41 -9.46 -28.37
CA GLY A 344 -6.74 -9.64 -29.65
C GLY A 344 -5.50 -10.51 -29.61
N GLY A 345 -4.51 -10.17 -30.44
CA GLY A 345 -3.26 -10.92 -30.62
C GLY A 345 -3.16 -11.62 -31.98
N LEU A 346 -2.24 -12.57 -32.07
CA LEU A 346 -1.96 -13.39 -33.26
C LEU A 346 -2.04 -14.87 -32.92
N ARG A 347 -2.73 -15.64 -33.78
CA ARG A 347 -2.69 -17.11 -33.80
C ARG A 347 -2.27 -17.57 -35.19
N GLY A 348 -1.00 -17.97 -35.33
CA GLY A 348 -0.40 -18.13 -36.65
C GLY A 348 -0.43 -16.79 -37.41
N ASP A 349 -1.01 -16.80 -38.60
CA ASP A 349 -1.19 -15.60 -39.45
C ASP A 349 -2.57 -14.94 -39.28
N LEU A 350 -3.37 -15.38 -38.30
CA LEU A 350 -4.68 -14.81 -38.01
C LEU A 350 -4.55 -13.73 -36.92
N LEU A 351 -4.96 -12.50 -37.25
CA LEU A 351 -5.21 -11.46 -36.25
C LEU A 351 -6.52 -11.75 -35.54
N LEU A 352 -6.48 -11.64 -34.21
CA LEU A 352 -7.63 -11.88 -33.36
C LEU A 352 -8.26 -10.55 -32.94
N GLU A 353 -9.59 -10.54 -32.81
CA GLU A 353 -10.40 -9.43 -32.33
C GLU A 353 -11.25 -9.77 -31.11
N ASP A 354 -11.13 -11.01 -30.62
CA ASP A 354 -11.89 -11.51 -29.50
C ASP A 354 -11.44 -10.89 -28.16
N CYS A 355 -12.43 -10.65 -27.30
CA CYS A 355 -12.21 -10.32 -25.90
C CYS A 355 -12.41 -11.58 -25.07
N LEU A 356 -11.43 -11.92 -24.23
CA LEU A 356 -11.50 -13.08 -23.35
C LEU A 356 -11.50 -12.62 -21.91
N VAL A 357 -12.17 -13.39 -21.05
CA VAL A 357 -12.20 -13.17 -19.62
C VAL A 357 -11.88 -14.47 -18.87
N ALA A 358 -11.15 -14.32 -17.78
CA ALA A 358 -10.99 -15.36 -16.76
C ALA A 358 -11.32 -14.76 -15.38
N GLU A 359 -11.88 -15.58 -14.49
CA GLU A 359 -12.07 -15.22 -13.10
C GLU A 359 -11.03 -15.95 -12.25
N ASN A 360 -10.29 -15.20 -11.44
CA ASN A 360 -9.39 -15.76 -10.45
C ASN A 360 -10.22 -16.00 -9.17
N ALA A 361 -10.94 -17.12 -9.12
CA ALA A 361 -11.91 -17.40 -8.06
C ALA A 361 -11.25 -17.98 -6.80
N PRO A 362 -11.30 -17.35 -5.62
CA PRO A 362 -11.11 -18.05 -4.36
C PRO A 362 -12.36 -18.93 -4.08
N PHE A 363 -12.18 -20.05 -3.38
CA PHE A 363 -13.17 -21.11 -3.11
C PHE A 363 -14.60 -20.60 -2.77
N GLN A 364 -15.65 -21.16 -3.41
CA GLN A 364 -17.02 -21.20 -2.90
C GLN A 364 -17.37 -22.67 -2.56
N PRO A 365 -17.86 -23.03 -1.37
CA PRO A 365 -18.49 -24.35 -1.16
C PRO A 365 -19.86 -24.37 -1.84
N GLU A 366 -20.16 -25.44 -2.56
CA GLU A 366 -21.52 -25.68 -3.07
C GLU A 366 -22.53 -25.77 -1.92
N GLY A 367 -23.61 -24.99 -2.02
CA GLY A 367 -24.70 -25.03 -1.05
C GLY A 367 -25.76 -23.96 -1.24
N ASN A 368 -26.48 -24.00 -2.38
CA ASN A 368 -27.94 -23.77 -2.50
C ASN A 368 -28.33 -23.45 -3.94
N SER A 369 -28.73 -24.49 -4.68
CA SER A 369 -29.51 -24.33 -5.91
C SER A 369 -30.97 -24.04 -5.55
N THR A 370 -31.43 -22.80 -5.70
CA THR A 370 -32.85 -22.51 -5.86
C THR A 370 -33.19 -22.54 -7.34
N ARG A 371 -34.00 -23.53 -7.72
CA ARG A 371 -34.71 -23.60 -9.01
C ARG A 371 -35.43 -22.27 -9.26
N LEU A 372 -35.04 -21.57 -10.33
CA LEU A 372 -35.94 -20.65 -11.04
C LEU A 372 -36.33 -21.31 -12.37
N THR A 373 -37.50 -21.94 -12.29
CA THR A 373 -38.58 -21.96 -13.28
C THR A 373 -38.23 -21.74 -14.75
N SER A 374 -38.37 -22.83 -15.50
CA SER A 374 -38.87 -22.93 -16.87
C SER A 374 -39.60 -21.68 -17.40
N GLU A 375 -39.01 -21.03 -18.41
CA GLU A 375 -39.77 -20.34 -19.47
C GLU A 375 -39.36 -20.88 -20.85
N ARG A 376 -40.09 -21.91 -21.26
CA ARG A 376 -40.73 -22.08 -22.56
C ARG A 376 -40.02 -21.46 -23.78
N ALA A 377 -39.25 -22.30 -24.47
CA ALA A 377 -38.86 -22.07 -25.87
C ALA A 377 -40.09 -22.01 -26.80
N PRO A 378 -40.12 -21.12 -27.82
CA PRO A 378 -41.05 -21.26 -28.93
C PRO A 378 -40.52 -22.32 -29.93
N PRO A 379 -41.41 -23.02 -30.66
CA PRO A 379 -41.02 -24.15 -31.50
C PRO A 379 -40.35 -23.68 -32.79
N ILE A 380 -39.16 -24.23 -33.07
CA ILE A 380 -38.51 -24.13 -34.38
C ILE A 380 -39.12 -25.17 -35.30
N SER A 381 -39.85 -24.69 -36.31
CA SER A 381 -40.22 -25.45 -37.50
C SER A 381 -38.95 -25.87 -38.25
N GLY A 382 -38.83 -27.16 -38.54
CA GLY A 382 -37.64 -27.75 -39.12
C GLY A 382 -37.35 -27.32 -40.56
N SER A 383 -36.13 -27.61 -41.00
CA SER A 383 -35.92 -28.35 -42.24
C SER A 383 -34.48 -28.89 -42.36
N LYS A 384 -34.43 -30.20 -42.64
CA LYS A 384 -33.51 -30.98 -43.48
C LYS A 384 -32.10 -31.34 -42.98
N MET A 385 -32.06 -32.55 -42.40
CA MET A 385 -31.22 -33.70 -42.76
C MET A 385 -30.24 -33.54 -43.94
N SER A 386 -29.01 -34.03 -43.75
CA SER A 386 -28.53 -35.19 -44.52
C SER A 386 -27.47 -35.95 -43.72
N ILE A 387 -27.79 -37.22 -43.47
CA ILE A 387 -26.94 -38.26 -42.87
C ILE A 387 -26.17 -38.91 -44.03
N TYR A 388 -24.86 -39.10 -43.86
CA TYR A 388 -24.13 -40.18 -44.50
C TYR A 388 -23.03 -40.67 -43.54
N ASP A 389 -23.26 -41.86 -42.98
CA ASP A 389 -22.23 -42.81 -42.58
C ASP A 389 -22.22 -43.90 -43.66
N PRO A 390 -21.07 -44.44 -44.08
CA PRO A 390 -20.71 -45.73 -43.49
C PRO A 390 -19.19 -45.97 -43.32
N GLY A 391 -18.86 -46.73 -42.27
CA GLY A 391 -18.23 -48.04 -42.51
C GLY A 391 -16.73 -48.16 -42.22
N SER A 392 -16.45 -48.75 -41.05
CA SER A 392 -15.49 -49.84 -40.80
C SER A 392 -14.42 -50.15 -41.84
N HIS A 393 -13.13 -50.10 -41.44
CA HIS A 393 -12.16 -51.15 -41.77
C HIS A 393 -11.00 -51.17 -40.76
N GLU A 394 -10.90 -52.27 -40.01
CA GLU A 394 -9.69 -52.70 -39.32
C GLU A 394 -8.63 -53.16 -40.33
N ALA A 395 -7.37 -52.78 -40.11
CA ALA A 395 -6.21 -53.55 -40.58
C ALA A 395 -4.94 -53.21 -39.77
N THR A 396 -4.63 -54.12 -38.84
CA THR A 396 -3.33 -54.76 -38.60
C THR A 396 -2.01 -53.95 -38.68
N ALA A 397 -1.30 -54.01 -37.55
CA ALA A 397 0.08 -53.62 -37.33
C ALA A 397 1.10 -54.36 -38.22
N LYS A 398 2.16 -53.66 -38.62
CA LYS A 398 3.50 -54.23 -38.89
C LYS A 398 4.58 -53.23 -38.46
N ALA A 399 5.44 -53.68 -37.54
CA ALA A 399 6.66 -53.03 -37.10
C ALA A 399 7.85 -53.50 -37.95
N VAL A 400 8.66 -52.58 -38.47
CA VAL A 400 10.08 -52.67 -38.90
C VAL A 400 10.51 -51.20 -39.07
N GLY A 401 11.63 -50.65 -38.62
CA GLY A 401 12.88 -51.10 -38.03
C GLY A 401 13.74 -49.83 -37.84
N GLN A 402 14.65 -49.84 -36.86
CA GLN A 402 15.67 -48.79 -36.70
C GLN A 402 16.64 -48.77 -37.89
N PRO A 403 17.32 -47.64 -38.13
CA PRO A 403 18.77 -47.70 -37.96
C PRO A 403 19.39 -46.47 -37.26
N GLU A 404 20.30 -46.81 -36.35
CA GLU A 404 21.65 -46.30 -36.10
C GLU A 404 22.03 -44.83 -36.43
N SER A 405 22.62 -44.23 -35.39
CA SER A 405 23.39 -42.98 -35.33
C SER A 405 24.67 -42.99 -36.17
N PRO A 406 25.27 -41.79 -36.35
CA PRO A 406 26.70 -41.65 -36.06
C PRO A 406 26.98 -40.55 -35.02
N GLN A 407 27.89 -40.90 -34.13
CA GLN A 407 28.53 -40.06 -33.12
C GLN A 407 29.38 -38.95 -33.76
N PHE A 408 29.39 -37.77 -33.14
CA PHE A 408 30.56 -36.90 -33.12
C PHE A 408 30.75 -36.34 -31.70
N ASP A 409 31.89 -36.70 -31.13
CA ASP A 409 32.44 -36.25 -29.86
C ASP A 409 32.70 -34.74 -29.85
N ASN A 410 32.31 -34.08 -28.76
CA ASN A 410 33.18 -33.15 -28.01
C ASN A 410 32.48 -32.67 -26.74
N MET A 411 32.69 -33.39 -25.63
CA MET A 411 32.44 -32.90 -24.28
C MET A 411 33.61 -33.25 -23.37
N ARG A 412 34.59 -32.34 -23.27
CA ARG A 412 35.50 -32.26 -22.12
C ARG A 412 35.99 -30.82 -21.95
N TYR A 413 35.29 -30.06 -21.11
CA TYR A 413 35.85 -29.05 -20.20
C TYR A 413 34.75 -28.56 -19.26
N LEU A 414 34.42 -29.37 -18.25
CA LEU A 414 33.69 -28.93 -17.05
C LEU A 414 33.78 -29.99 -15.95
N LEU A 415 35.00 -30.26 -15.49
CA LEU A 415 35.23 -30.87 -14.19
C LEU A 415 36.45 -30.17 -13.60
N PHE A 416 36.19 -29.19 -12.73
CA PHE A 416 36.95 -28.85 -11.52
C PHE A 416 36.39 -27.52 -10.98
N LEU A 417 35.25 -27.61 -10.28
CA LEU A 417 34.91 -26.62 -9.26
C LEU A 417 34.73 -27.37 -7.93
N PRO A 418 35.24 -26.85 -6.80
CA PRO A 418 35.18 -27.55 -5.52
C PRO A 418 33.73 -27.65 -5.03
N SER A 419 33.39 -28.70 -4.26
CA SER A 419 32.03 -28.94 -3.74
C SER A 419 31.46 -27.80 -2.88
N THR A 420 32.31 -26.86 -2.43
CA THR A 420 31.91 -25.63 -1.73
C THR A 420 31.22 -24.61 -2.63
N PHE A 421 31.47 -24.60 -3.95
CA PHE A 421 30.85 -23.64 -4.88
C PHE A 421 29.41 -24.02 -5.27
N LEU A 422 29.11 -25.33 -5.38
CA LEU A 422 27.72 -25.82 -5.55
C LEU A 422 26.87 -25.64 -4.29
N TYR A 423 27.48 -25.64 -3.11
CA TYR A 423 26.79 -25.42 -1.82
C TYR A 423 26.39 -23.94 -1.63
N LEU A 424 27.25 -23.00 -2.03
CA LEU A 424 26.98 -21.56 -1.99
C LEU A 424 25.91 -21.10 -3.00
N ILE A 425 25.85 -21.72 -4.18
CA ILE A 425 24.78 -21.46 -5.18
C ILE A 425 23.43 -21.99 -4.67
N ASN A 426 23.41 -23.18 -4.06
CA ASN A 426 22.18 -23.74 -3.46
C ASN A 426 21.68 -22.92 -2.25
N ILE A 427 22.56 -22.39 -1.40
CA ILE A 427 22.16 -21.55 -0.25
C ILE A 427 21.60 -20.20 -0.70
N LYS A 428 22.18 -19.56 -1.73
CA LYS A 428 21.64 -18.31 -2.29
C LYS A 428 20.29 -18.51 -2.98
N PHE A 429 20.12 -19.60 -3.73
CA PHE A 429 18.84 -19.95 -4.35
C PHE A 429 17.74 -20.24 -3.32
N MET A 430 18.07 -20.93 -2.21
CA MET A 430 17.11 -21.22 -1.13
C MET A 430 16.68 -19.94 -0.38
N ASN A 431 17.61 -19.00 -0.11
CA ASN A 431 17.28 -17.73 0.55
C ASN A 431 16.45 -16.77 -0.33
N SER A 432 16.61 -16.81 -1.66
CA SER A 432 15.81 -16.04 -2.61
C SER A 432 14.37 -16.58 -2.71
N MET A 433 14.22 -17.91 -2.69
CA MET A 433 12.91 -18.57 -2.73
C MET A 433 12.08 -18.37 -1.47
N GLU A 434 12.70 -18.38 -0.29
CA GLU A 434 12.00 -18.17 0.98
C GLU A 434 11.43 -16.74 1.09
N LYS A 435 12.16 -15.72 0.62
CA LYS A 435 11.73 -14.31 0.68
C LYS A 435 10.49 -14.02 -0.18
N LEU A 436 10.43 -14.57 -1.39
CA LEU A 436 9.31 -14.35 -2.31
C LEU A 436 8.07 -15.14 -1.89
N ARG A 437 8.26 -16.37 -1.40
CA ARG A 437 7.19 -17.21 -0.83
C ARG A 437 6.58 -16.61 0.44
N LEU A 438 7.39 -16.22 1.41
CA LEU A 438 6.90 -15.64 2.67
C LEU A 438 6.17 -14.30 2.48
N ALA A 439 6.53 -13.51 1.47
CA ALA A 439 5.90 -12.22 1.22
C ALA A 439 4.44 -12.33 0.74
N SER A 440 3.97 -13.55 0.52
CA SER A 440 2.90 -13.72 -0.42
C SER A 440 1.97 -14.88 0.03
N GLU A 441 2.46 -15.98 0.65
CA GLU A 441 1.65 -17.02 1.34
C GLU A 441 0.65 -16.31 2.29
N ALA A 442 1.17 -15.29 2.98
CA ALA A 442 0.77 -13.87 2.98
C ALA A 442 -0.71 -13.62 3.04
N GLU A 443 -1.15 -13.59 1.81
CA GLU A 443 -2.21 -12.76 1.32
C GLU A 443 -3.23 -13.66 0.62
N ALA A 444 -2.82 -14.86 0.18
CA ALA A 444 -3.72 -15.91 -0.29
C ALA A 444 -4.60 -16.44 0.86
N GLU A 445 -4.07 -16.58 2.07
CA GLU A 445 -4.86 -16.92 3.27
C GLU A 445 -5.84 -15.79 3.63
N ALA A 446 -5.42 -14.52 3.51
CA ALA A 446 -6.26 -13.36 3.78
C ALA A 446 -7.39 -13.16 2.75
N ALA A 447 -7.12 -13.36 1.46
CA ALA A 447 -8.11 -13.23 0.39
C ALA A 447 -9.17 -14.35 0.44
N SER A 448 -8.78 -15.57 0.83
CA SER A 448 -9.70 -16.69 1.01
C SER A 448 -10.61 -16.51 2.23
N ALA A 449 -10.10 -15.91 3.32
CA ALA A 449 -10.88 -15.63 4.54
C ALA A 449 -11.94 -14.54 4.31
N VAL A 450 -11.62 -13.50 3.53
CA VAL A 450 -12.56 -12.44 3.17
C VAL A 450 -13.69 -12.95 2.26
N TRP A 451 -13.39 -13.87 1.33
CA TRP A 451 -14.43 -14.45 0.46
C TRP A 451 -15.35 -15.42 1.22
N GLN A 452 -14.82 -16.22 2.15
CA GLN A 452 -15.66 -17.07 2.99
C GLN A 452 -16.61 -16.26 3.91
N ALA A 453 -16.18 -15.08 4.37
CA ALA A 453 -17.02 -14.18 5.17
C ALA A 453 -18.17 -13.53 4.35
N LEU A 454 -17.95 -13.27 3.06
CA LEU A 454 -18.93 -12.65 2.16
C LEU A 454 -19.98 -13.63 1.60
N GLN A 455 -19.68 -14.94 1.55
CA GLN A 455 -20.70 -15.96 1.26
C GLN A 455 -21.63 -16.25 2.44
N ALA A 456 -21.14 -16.09 3.67
CA ALA A 456 -21.92 -16.30 4.89
C ALA A 456 -23.00 -15.23 5.13
N SER A 457 -22.92 -14.07 4.44
CA SER A 457 -23.87 -12.97 4.58
C SER A 457 -25.01 -12.96 3.54
N ALA A 458 -25.15 -14.00 2.69
CA ALA A 458 -26.07 -14.01 1.54
C ALA A 458 -27.22 -15.05 1.62
N ALA A 459 -27.62 -15.50 2.82
CA ALA A 459 -28.83 -16.33 3.00
C ALA A 459 -30.04 -15.45 3.40
N PRO A 460 -31.22 -15.60 2.77
CA PRO A 460 -32.41 -14.82 3.13
C PRO A 460 -33.21 -15.50 4.25
N THR A 461 -33.62 -14.74 5.27
CA THR A 461 -34.61 -15.17 6.26
C THR A 461 -35.85 -14.29 6.20
N GLU A 462 -36.99 -14.98 6.19
CA GLU A 462 -38.36 -14.54 6.02
C GLU A 462 -38.87 -13.60 7.13
N GLU A 463 -39.76 -12.70 6.75
CA GLU A 463 -40.53 -11.84 7.63
C GLU A 463 -41.54 -12.64 8.47
N THR A 464 -41.63 -12.34 9.76
CA THR A 464 -42.87 -12.50 10.52
C THR A 464 -43.16 -11.24 11.34
N SER A 465 -44.36 -10.72 11.10
CA SER A 465 -44.96 -9.54 11.72
C SER A 465 -45.45 -9.79 13.14
N ALA A 466 -45.32 -8.81 14.03
CA ALA A 466 -46.24 -8.62 15.17
C ALA A 466 -46.29 -7.14 15.59
N SER A 467 -47.51 -6.70 15.88
CA SER A 467 -48.03 -5.34 16.00
C SER A 467 -47.98 -4.74 17.42
N ASP A 468 -47.96 -3.40 17.45
CA ASP A 468 -48.49 -2.40 18.40
C ASP A 468 -48.94 -2.81 19.82
N GLU A 469 -48.54 -2.02 20.82
CA GLU A 469 -49.44 -1.14 21.62
C GLU A 469 -48.70 -0.26 22.66
N ASN A 470 -48.86 1.07 22.49
CA ASN A 470 -49.31 2.10 23.45
C ASN A 470 -48.89 2.08 24.95
N SER A 471 -48.29 3.17 25.47
CA SER A 471 -48.85 4.01 26.57
C SER A 471 -47.93 5.15 27.06
N GLN A 472 -48.36 6.38 26.74
CA GLN A 472 -48.49 7.61 27.55
C GLN A 472 -47.59 8.00 28.76
N VAL A 473 -47.06 9.24 28.63
CA VAL A 473 -47.21 10.44 29.50
C VAL A 473 -46.59 10.46 30.91
N ALA A 474 -45.66 11.40 31.14
CA ALA A 474 -45.83 12.53 32.06
C ALA A 474 -44.60 13.48 32.02
N GLY A 475 -44.84 14.75 31.68
CA GLY A 475 -43.85 15.81 31.81
C GLY A 475 -43.90 16.49 33.17
N THR A 476 -42.84 17.21 33.52
CA THR A 476 -42.90 18.44 34.33
C THR A 476 -41.70 19.33 34.00
N SER A 477 -42.00 20.60 33.81
CA SER A 477 -41.10 21.72 33.58
C SER A 477 -40.97 22.56 34.85
N SER A 478 -39.79 23.11 35.15
CA SER A 478 -39.68 24.42 35.82
C SER A 478 -38.30 25.07 35.65
N ASP A 479 -38.34 26.31 35.17
CA ASP A 479 -37.27 27.32 35.08
C ASP A 479 -36.68 27.76 36.44
N GLY A 480 -35.48 28.39 36.41
CA GLY A 480 -35.09 29.38 37.43
C GLY A 480 -33.60 29.66 37.66
N SER A 481 -33.02 30.57 36.86
CA SER A 481 -32.05 31.67 37.14
C SER A 481 -30.87 31.58 38.16
N ASP A 482 -29.69 31.96 37.63
CA ASP A 482 -28.58 32.81 38.14
C ASP A 482 -28.20 32.92 39.63
N GLY A 483 -26.87 32.82 39.88
CA GLY A 483 -26.18 33.32 41.08
C GLY A 483 -24.67 33.04 41.06
N GLU A 484 -23.85 34.10 41.09
CA GLU A 484 -22.38 34.10 41.14
C GLU A 484 -21.77 33.52 42.45
N ALA A 485 -20.54 33.00 42.27
CA ALA A 485 -19.42 32.74 43.18
C ALA A 485 -19.62 32.71 44.72
N ASP A 486 -19.21 31.61 45.37
CA ASP A 486 -18.09 31.70 46.32
C ASP A 486 -17.37 30.37 46.64
N VAL A 487 -16.13 30.56 47.09
CA VAL A 487 -14.99 29.64 47.31
C VAL A 487 -15.22 28.58 48.39
N ARG A 488 -14.73 27.34 48.17
CA ARG A 488 -14.42 26.38 49.26
C ARG A 488 -13.06 25.69 49.06
N LEU A 489 -12.27 25.73 50.13
CA LEU A 489 -10.90 25.24 50.30
C LEU A 489 -10.78 23.71 50.15
N HIS A 490 -9.71 23.25 49.50
CA HIS A 490 -9.24 21.85 49.56
C HIS A 490 -7.84 21.82 50.20
N PRO A 491 -7.56 20.93 51.17
CA PRO A 491 -6.35 21.01 51.99
C PRO A 491 -5.10 20.53 51.21
N ARG A 492 -4.09 21.40 51.08
CA ARG A 492 -2.68 21.00 50.92
C ARG A 492 -1.88 21.65 52.05
N ALA A 493 -1.37 20.83 52.96
CA ALA A 493 -0.33 21.24 53.88
C ALA A 493 1.01 21.33 53.12
N VAL A 494 1.67 22.47 53.24
CA VAL A 494 3.05 22.67 52.81
C VAL A 494 3.91 22.58 54.06
N VAL A 495 4.85 21.64 54.11
CA VAL A 495 5.91 21.62 55.12
C VAL A 495 7.19 22.10 54.44
N VAL A 496 7.63 23.29 54.84
CA VAL A 496 8.97 23.81 54.54
C VAL A 496 9.90 23.35 55.67
N ALA A 497 10.96 22.61 55.36
CA ALA A 497 12.01 22.34 56.33
C ALA A 497 13.07 23.45 56.27
N LYS A 498 13.24 24.10 57.42
CA LYS A 498 14.29 25.07 57.74
C LYS A 498 15.60 24.31 58.03
N GLU A 499 16.73 24.88 57.64
CA GLU A 499 18.10 24.34 57.72
C GLU A 499 18.48 23.65 59.04
N ALA A 500 19.20 22.52 58.95
CA ALA A 500 20.18 22.06 59.96
C ALA A 500 21.17 21.01 59.39
N VAL A 501 22.43 21.44 59.27
CA VAL A 501 23.72 20.79 59.56
C VAL A 501 23.79 19.25 59.75
N GLY A 502 24.64 18.59 58.95
CA GLY A 502 25.59 17.57 59.41
C GLY A 502 25.16 16.09 59.45
N ASN A 503 26.07 15.23 58.97
CA ASN A 503 26.02 13.77 58.73
C ASN A 503 25.33 12.88 59.79
N LEU A 504 24.02 12.62 59.61
CA LEU A 504 23.40 11.30 59.80
C LEU A 504 21.97 11.20 59.16
N GLY A 505 21.69 11.95 58.09
CA GLY A 505 20.35 12.00 57.45
C GLY A 505 20.03 10.85 56.49
N GLY A 506 20.93 9.89 56.31
CA GLY A 506 20.77 8.77 55.40
C GLY A 506 20.09 7.57 56.06
N MET A 507 18.81 7.67 56.45
CA MET A 507 17.94 6.51 56.73
C MET A 507 16.49 6.91 57.06
N VAL A 508 15.80 7.67 56.20
CA VAL A 508 14.32 7.64 56.16
C VAL A 508 13.89 7.79 54.70
N ARG A 509 13.68 6.68 54.00
CA ARG A 509 12.88 6.65 52.76
C ARG A 509 11.45 6.30 53.13
N GLN A 510 10.51 7.19 52.82
CA GLN A 510 9.09 6.86 52.71
C GLN A 510 8.93 5.82 51.62
N LEU A 511 8.44 4.63 52.00
CA LEU A 511 8.10 3.53 51.10
C LEU A 511 6.73 3.80 50.48
N SER A 512 6.58 3.48 49.19
CA SER A 512 5.29 3.58 48.48
C SER A 512 4.34 2.47 48.91
N LEU A 513 3.03 2.74 48.86
CA LEU A 513 1.94 1.83 49.23
C LEU A 513 2.06 0.43 48.56
N ASP A 514 2.66 0.39 47.37
CA ASP A 514 2.86 -0.84 46.55
C ASP A 514 3.88 -1.83 47.14
N GLN A 515 4.78 -1.42 48.05
CA GLN A 515 5.69 -2.34 48.75
C GLN A 515 5.03 -3.00 49.98
N PHE A 516 3.96 -2.41 50.52
CA PHE A 516 3.27 -2.93 51.70
C PHE A 516 2.41 -4.17 51.38
N GLU A 517 1.82 -4.25 50.18
CA GLU A 517 1.06 -5.44 49.71
C GLU A 517 1.95 -6.64 49.39
N ASN A 518 3.24 -6.42 49.13
CA ASN A 518 4.20 -7.50 48.87
C ASN A 518 4.87 -8.02 50.16
N GLU A 519 4.96 -7.20 51.20
CA GLU A 519 5.43 -7.63 52.53
C GLU A 519 4.35 -8.38 53.32
N SER A 520 3.06 -8.10 53.11
CA SER A 520 1.95 -8.82 53.75
C SER A 520 1.83 -10.29 53.30
N ARG A 521 2.47 -10.67 52.19
CA ARG A 521 2.55 -12.07 51.71
C ARG A 521 3.66 -12.90 52.36
N ARG A 522 4.52 -12.31 53.19
CA ARG A 522 5.64 -13.02 53.87
C ARG A 522 5.37 -13.36 55.33
N MET A 523 4.16 -13.15 55.85
CA MET A 523 3.84 -13.43 57.25
C MET A 523 2.50 -14.15 57.43
N ILE A 524 2.46 -15.50 57.33
CA ILE A 524 1.57 -16.37 58.15
C ILE A 524 2.28 -17.73 58.36
N PRO A 525 2.24 -18.34 59.58
CA PRO A 525 3.10 -19.46 59.97
C PRO A 525 2.57 -20.85 59.57
N MET A 526 3.49 -21.81 59.49
CA MET A 526 3.20 -23.24 59.36
C MET A 526 2.37 -23.77 60.56
N ASN A 527 1.18 -24.34 60.32
CA ASN A 527 0.79 -25.62 60.93
C ASN A 527 -0.39 -26.33 60.22
N ASN A 528 -0.32 -27.65 60.27
CA ASN A 528 -1.15 -28.77 59.79
C ASN A 528 -2.65 -28.60 59.46
N GLY A 529 -3.03 -29.16 58.30
CA GLY A 529 -3.95 -30.30 58.17
C GLY A 529 -5.46 -30.08 58.38
N LEU A 530 -6.23 -30.09 57.28
CA LEU A 530 -7.46 -30.88 57.05
C LEU A 530 -8.17 -30.45 55.75
N SER A 531 -8.69 -31.43 55.02
CA SER A 531 -9.35 -31.33 53.71
C SER A 531 -10.83 -30.97 53.84
N TYR A 532 -11.31 -29.99 53.06
CA TYR A 532 -12.71 -29.89 52.63
C TYR A 532 -12.80 -29.39 51.17
N PRO A 533 -13.67 -29.99 50.32
CA PRO A 533 -13.75 -29.64 48.90
C PRO A 533 -14.73 -28.47 48.72
N THR A 534 -14.26 -27.36 48.14
CA THR A 534 -15.13 -26.26 47.73
C THR A 534 -15.11 -26.13 46.21
N LYS A 535 -16.32 -26.08 45.65
CA LYS A 535 -16.67 -26.03 44.23
C LYS A 535 -15.78 -25.06 43.46
N LYS A 536 -15.16 -25.55 42.37
CA LYS A 536 -14.44 -24.74 41.40
C LYS A 536 -15.42 -23.76 40.73
N PHE A 537 -15.44 -22.52 41.21
CA PHE A 537 -15.74 -21.38 40.35
C PHE A 537 -14.52 -21.18 39.46
N THR A 538 -14.70 -21.37 38.16
CA THR A 538 -13.71 -21.03 37.14
C THR A 538 -13.52 -19.51 37.17
N ARG A 539 -12.52 -19.06 37.91
CA ARG A 539 -12.13 -17.64 38.00
C ARG A 539 -11.59 -17.21 36.64
N GLN A 540 -12.41 -16.49 35.87
CA GLN A 540 -11.92 -15.66 34.76
C GLN A 540 -10.84 -14.73 35.30
N GLN A 541 -9.63 -14.82 34.77
CA GLN A 541 -8.56 -13.87 35.07
C GLN A 541 -8.84 -12.57 34.32
N SER A 542 -8.76 -11.44 35.02
CA SER A 542 -8.77 -10.11 34.39
C SER A 542 -7.35 -9.74 33.91
N PRO A 543 -7.19 -8.77 32.99
CA PRO A 543 -5.93 -8.47 32.27
C PRO A 543 -4.90 -7.68 33.11
N GLN A 544 -4.64 -8.10 34.34
CA GLN A 544 -3.74 -7.41 35.27
C GLN A 544 -2.27 -7.66 34.94
N GLY A 545 -1.68 -6.85 34.04
CA GLY A 545 -0.22 -6.73 33.93
C GLY A 545 0.35 -6.37 32.56
N LEU A 546 -0.41 -6.54 31.48
CA LEU A 546 0.12 -6.37 30.12
C LEU A 546 0.62 -4.94 29.84
N HIS A 547 -0.16 -3.91 30.17
CA HIS A 547 0.28 -2.51 30.05
C HIS A 547 1.57 -2.24 30.85
N ARG A 548 1.75 -2.88 32.02
CA ARG A 548 2.98 -2.75 32.84
C ARG A 548 4.17 -3.42 32.15
N LYS A 549 3.97 -4.61 31.55
CA LYS A 549 4.99 -5.30 30.72
C LYS A 549 5.43 -4.42 29.56
N ILE A 550 4.49 -3.85 28.81
CA ILE A 550 4.79 -2.99 27.66
C ILE A 550 5.54 -1.73 28.10
N ILE A 551 5.03 -1.01 29.10
CA ILE A 551 5.66 0.23 29.59
C ILE A 551 7.08 -0.03 30.12
N SER A 552 7.28 -1.08 30.93
CA SER A 552 8.62 -1.42 31.43
C SER A 552 9.59 -1.84 30.33
N THR A 553 9.09 -2.39 29.23
CA THR A 553 9.90 -2.84 28.09
C THR A 553 10.27 -1.67 27.16
N LEU A 554 9.29 -0.83 26.80
CA LEU A 554 9.40 0.18 25.74
C LEU A 554 9.70 1.59 26.26
N LEU A 555 9.16 2.01 27.41
CA LEU A 555 9.34 3.38 27.93
C LEU A 555 10.73 3.54 28.54
N LYS A 556 11.76 3.69 27.70
CA LYS A 556 13.17 3.81 28.09
C LYS A 556 13.82 5.04 27.45
N PRO A 557 13.45 6.28 27.82
CA PRO A 557 13.88 7.49 27.11
C PRO A 557 15.41 7.62 26.93
N ARG A 558 16.20 7.30 27.96
CA ARG A 558 17.68 7.41 27.94
C ARG A 558 18.43 6.25 27.30
N ASN A 559 17.82 5.07 27.31
CA ASN A 559 18.53 3.80 27.08
C ASN A 559 17.82 2.94 26.04
N TRP A 560 16.85 3.49 25.32
CA TRP A 560 16.20 2.75 24.26
C TRP A 560 17.20 2.47 23.14
N LYS A 561 17.24 1.22 22.71
CA LYS A 561 17.98 0.77 21.55
C LYS A 561 17.06 -0.16 20.77
N ALA A 562 17.09 -0.05 19.45
CA ALA A 562 16.39 -0.97 18.59
C ALA A 562 16.85 -2.40 18.90
N SER A 563 15.90 -3.32 19.01
CA SER A 563 16.19 -4.73 19.23
C SER A 563 16.99 -5.29 18.05
N ALA A 564 18.02 -6.09 18.33
CA ALA A 564 18.76 -6.82 17.30
C ALA A 564 17.85 -7.83 16.57
N SER A 565 16.83 -8.35 17.26
CA SER A 565 15.77 -9.14 16.66
C SER A 565 14.69 -8.22 16.08
N ARG A 566 14.34 -8.43 14.81
CA ARG A 566 13.18 -7.79 14.17
C ARG A 566 11.84 -8.32 14.67
N ARG A 567 11.79 -9.49 15.31
CA ARG A 567 10.54 -10.03 15.89
C ARG A 567 10.01 -9.11 16.99
N PHE A 568 8.72 -8.80 16.93
CA PHE A 568 8.04 -8.03 17.96
C PHE A 568 7.82 -8.87 19.22
N PHE A 569 7.90 -8.25 20.39
CA PHE A 569 7.94 -8.96 21.68
C PHE A 569 6.56 -9.35 22.24
N LEU A 570 5.49 -8.81 21.66
CA LEU A 570 4.12 -9.23 21.93
C LEU A 570 3.67 -10.23 20.88
N ASP A 571 2.86 -11.20 21.30
CA ASP A 571 2.11 -12.05 20.38
C ASP A 571 0.78 -11.39 19.96
N SER A 572 0.07 -12.01 19.02
CA SER A 572 -1.22 -11.52 18.51
C SER A 572 -2.26 -11.43 19.63
N TYR A 573 -2.31 -12.39 20.54
CA TYR A 573 -3.25 -12.38 21.67
C TYR A 573 -3.01 -11.19 22.59
N GLU A 574 -1.76 -10.92 22.97
CA GLU A 574 -1.38 -9.76 23.78
C GLU A 574 -1.72 -8.44 23.06
N VAL A 575 -1.48 -8.33 21.74
CA VAL A 575 -1.95 -7.15 20.97
C VAL A 575 -3.47 -7.03 21.04
N GLY A 576 -4.18 -8.16 20.94
CA GLY A 576 -5.62 -8.26 21.08
C GLY A 576 -6.17 -7.67 22.38
N GLU A 577 -5.62 -8.14 23.49
CA GLU A 577 -5.99 -7.72 24.85
C GLU A 577 -5.68 -6.23 25.07
N LEU A 578 -4.53 -5.75 24.57
CA LEU A 578 -4.19 -4.33 24.65
C LEU A 578 -5.18 -3.47 23.87
N CYS A 579 -5.49 -3.84 22.62
CA CYS A 579 -6.45 -3.13 21.80
C CYS A 579 -7.85 -3.17 22.43
N TYR A 580 -8.29 -4.32 22.94
CA TYR A 580 -9.57 -4.41 23.63
C TYR A 580 -9.63 -3.46 24.84
N ALA A 581 -8.62 -3.47 25.71
CA ALA A 581 -8.59 -2.61 26.88
C ALA A 581 -8.62 -1.11 26.53
N ALA A 582 -7.87 -0.70 25.51
CA ALA A 582 -7.86 0.70 25.06
C ALA A 582 -9.16 1.10 24.35
N GLU A 583 -9.73 0.21 23.54
CA GLU A 583 -11.03 0.42 22.87
C GLU A 583 -12.17 0.66 23.87
N GLN A 584 -12.22 -0.10 24.97
CA GLN A 584 -13.23 0.11 26.01
C GLN A 584 -13.16 1.51 26.63
N ILE A 585 -11.98 2.13 26.66
CA ILE A 585 -11.80 3.51 27.12
C ILE A 585 -12.29 4.46 26.03
N PHE A 586 -11.83 4.31 24.79
CA PHE A 586 -12.22 5.19 23.67
C PHE A 586 -13.72 5.19 23.38
N MET A 587 -14.42 4.08 23.62
CA MET A 587 -15.88 3.97 23.52
C MET A 587 -16.62 4.89 24.49
N GLN A 588 -16.04 5.19 25.65
CA GLN A 588 -16.66 6.02 26.69
C GLN A 588 -16.27 7.50 26.55
N GLU A 589 -15.16 7.78 25.87
CA GLU A 589 -14.72 9.15 25.63
C GLU A 589 -15.63 9.86 24.62
N PRO A 590 -15.76 11.19 24.68
CA PRO A 590 -16.47 11.95 23.65
C PRO A 590 -15.64 12.04 22.36
N THR A 591 -16.31 12.27 21.22
CA THR A 591 -15.63 12.46 19.93
C THR A 591 -14.72 13.69 19.92
N VAL A 592 -15.07 14.73 20.69
CA VAL A 592 -14.19 15.87 20.98
C VAL A 592 -13.83 15.85 22.48
N LEU A 593 -12.58 15.51 22.78
CA LEU A 593 -12.07 15.43 24.15
C LEU A 593 -12.10 16.80 24.83
N GLN A 594 -12.38 16.85 26.13
CA GLN A 594 -12.40 18.09 26.92
C GLN A 594 -11.24 18.07 27.92
N LEU A 595 -10.22 18.87 27.65
CA LEU A 595 -8.93 18.81 28.36
C LEU A 595 -8.65 20.09 29.14
N LYS A 596 -7.84 19.98 30.20
CA LYS A 596 -7.40 21.10 31.03
C LYS A 596 -5.90 21.31 30.90
N ALA A 597 -5.47 22.57 30.99
CA ALA A 597 -4.05 22.87 31.02
C ALA A 597 -3.45 22.58 32.43
N PRO A 598 -2.20 22.13 32.53
CA PRO A 598 -1.21 22.06 31.46
C PRO A 598 -1.27 20.76 30.64
N VAL A 599 -0.94 20.85 29.35
CA VAL A 599 -0.90 19.71 28.40
C VAL A 599 0.34 19.80 27.53
N LYS A 600 1.00 18.67 27.26
CA LYS A 600 1.97 18.51 26.18
C LYS A 600 1.28 17.98 24.93
N VAL A 601 1.42 18.67 23.82
CA VAL A 601 0.84 18.28 22.54
C VAL A 601 1.94 17.78 21.61
N PHE A 602 1.73 16.61 21.01
CA PHE A 602 2.64 15.94 20.07
C PHE A 602 1.94 15.81 18.71
N GLY A 603 2.64 16.16 17.63
CA GLY A 603 2.20 15.95 16.26
C GLY A 603 2.56 14.55 15.75
N ASP A 604 2.74 14.42 14.44
CA ASP A 604 3.00 13.15 13.75
C ASP A 604 4.26 12.46 14.29
N LEU A 605 4.18 11.13 14.44
CA LEU A 605 5.27 10.28 14.92
C LEU A 605 5.72 9.26 13.87
N HIS A 606 4.80 8.73 13.06
CA HIS A 606 5.08 7.83 11.94
C HIS A 606 6.11 6.74 12.25
N GLY A 607 5.92 5.99 13.34
CA GLY A 607 6.85 4.91 13.71
C GLY A 607 8.30 5.34 13.99
N GLN A 608 8.60 6.63 14.16
CA GLN A 608 9.91 7.15 14.58
C GLN A 608 10.06 7.08 16.11
N PHE A 609 9.98 5.86 16.65
CA PHE A 609 9.99 5.60 18.09
C PHE A 609 11.21 6.19 18.82
N GLY A 610 12.38 6.21 18.17
CA GLY A 610 13.57 6.85 18.72
C GLY A 610 13.39 8.34 19.01
N ASP A 611 12.69 9.07 18.14
CA ASP A 611 12.41 10.49 18.36
C ASP A 611 11.40 10.71 19.49
N LEU A 612 10.39 9.83 19.62
CA LEU A 612 9.50 9.83 20.78
C LEU A 612 10.27 9.65 22.08
N MET A 613 11.23 8.72 22.12
CA MET A 613 12.10 8.51 23.29
C MET A 613 12.97 9.73 23.60
N ARG A 614 13.50 10.40 22.57
CA ARG A 614 14.29 11.63 22.73
C ARG A 614 13.46 12.78 23.28
N LEU A 615 12.26 13.01 22.74
CA LEU A 615 11.33 14.00 23.27
C LEU A 615 10.97 13.72 24.74
N PHE A 616 10.77 12.45 25.08
CA PHE A 616 10.51 12.01 26.45
C PHE A 616 11.70 12.19 27.40
N ASP A 617 12.94 12.01 26.93
CA ASP A 617 14.12 12.19 27.77
C ASP A 617 14.38 13.68 28.03
N GLU A 618 14.29 14.50 26.99
CA GLU A 618 14.64 15.91 27.05
C GLU A 618 13.55 16.75 27.73
N TYR A 619 12.28 16.41 27.50
CA TYR A 619 11.15 17.24 27.93
C TYR A 619 10.23 16.56 28.93
N GLY A 620 10.59 15.39 29.46
CA GLY A 620 9.81 14.65 30.45
C GLY A 620 8.83 13.65 29.82
N PHE A 621 8.55 12.58 30.55
CA PHE A 621 7.85 11.40 30.04
C PHE A 621 6.75 10.90 31.01
N PRO A 622 5.75 10.16 30.50
CA PRO A 622 4.56 9.79 31.26
C PRO A 622 4.82 8.69 32.29
N SER A 623 5.45 9.05 33.41
CA SER A 623 5.67 8.19 34.57
C SER A 623 5.53 8.97 35.88
N THR A 624 5.34 8.27 37.01
CA THR A 624 5.26 8.89 38.34
C THR A 624 6.55 9.59 38.76
N ALA A 625 7.70 9.15 38.23
CA ALA A 625 8.99 9.81 38.41
C ALA A 625 9.23 10.92 37.37
N GLY A 626 8.46 10.92 36.28
CA GLY A 626 8.36 12.01 35.33
C GLY A 626 7.31 13.02 35.80
N ASP A 627 6.44 13.47 34.90
CA ASP A 627 5.53 14.60 35.14
C ASP A 627 4.04 14.27 34.97
N ILE A 628 3.68 13.01 34.71
CA ILE A 628 2.30 12.59 34.45
C ILE A 628 1.31 12.93 35.59
N THR A 629 1.81 13.22 36.79
CA THR A 629 0.98 13.58 37.95
C THR A 629 0.43 15.01 37.89
N TYR A 630 0.94 15.86 36.99
CA TYR A 630 0.52 17.26 36.91
C TYR A 630 0.46 17.83 35.48
N ILE A 631 0.86 17.09 34.44
CA ILE A 631 0.71 17.48 33.04
C ILE A 631 0.13 16.33 32.21
N ASP A 632 -0.85 16.68 31.37
CA ASP A 632 -1.45 15.73 30.43
C ASP A 632 -0.64 15.63 29.15
N TYR A 633 -0.85 14.55 28.40
CA TYR A 633 -0.21 14.23 27.13
C TYR A 633 -1.29 14.07 26.07
N LEU A 634 -1.25 14.87 25.01
CA LEU A 634 -2.13 14.80 23.86
C LEU A 634 -1.31 14.51 22.60
N PHE A 635 -1.68 13.46 21.87
CA PHE A 635 -1.08 13.13 20.58
C PHE A 635 -2.10 13.31 19.45
N LEU A 636 -1.68 13.95 18.36
CA LEU A 636 -2.57 14.46 17.32
C LEU A 636 -2.89 13.49 16.18
N GLY A 637 -2.35 12.27 16.19
CA GLY A 637 -2.55 11.28 15.13
C GLY A 637 -1.25 10.92 14.40
N ASP A 638 -1.38 10.10 13.36
CA ASP A 638 -0.28 9.61 12.52
C ASP A 638 0.84 8.96 13.35
N TYR A 639 0.43 7.95 14.11
CA TYR A 639 1.29 7.15 14.98
C TYR A 639 2.11 6.14 14.19
N VAL A 640 1.50 5.58 13.14
CA VAL A 640 2.00 4.45 12.36
C VAL A 640 2.43 4.88 10.95
N ASP A 641 2.96 3.94 10.19
CA ASP A 641 3.47 4.10 8.82
C ASP A 641 4.79 4.88 8.70
N ARG A 642 5.43 4.72 7.53
CA ARG A 642 6.68 5.37 7.06
C ARG A 642 7.94 5.08 7.88
N GLY A 643 7.91 5.18 9.20
CA GLY A 643 9.01 4.81 10.07
C GLY A 643 9.17 3.31 10.26
N GLN A 644 10.11 2.94 11.12
CA GLN A 644 10.56 1.54 11.28
C GLN A 644 9.97 0.83 12.50
N HIS A 645 9.32 1.57 13.41
CA HIS A 645 8.91 1.09 14.72
C HIS A 645 7.46 1.51 15.05
N SER A 646 6.54 1.35 14.08
CA SER A 646 5.13 1.68 14.27
C SER A 646 4.50 0.82 15.36
N LEU A 647 4.86 -0.48 15.43
CA LEU A 647 4.39 -1.40 16.47
C LEU A 647 4.79 -0.91 17.87
N GLU A 648 6.05 -0.52 18.10
CA GLU A 648 6.48 0.04 19.38
C GLU A 648 5.75 1.33 19.70
N THR A 649 5.61 2.24 18.72
CA THR A 649 4.94 3.52 18.92
C THR A 649 3.49 3.32 19.36
N ILE A 650 2.68 2.61 18.57
CA ILE A 650 1.26 2.49 18.89
C ILE A 650 1.03 1.65 20.15
N THR A 651 1.78 0.56 20.36
CA THR A 651 1.59 -0.27 21.56
C THR A 651 2.00 0.44 22.85
N LEU A 652 3.06 1.26 22.82
CA LEU A 652 3.42 2.09 23.97
C LEU A 652 2.32 3.11 24.26
N LEU A 653 1.82 3.82 23.24
CA LEU A 653 0.78 4.83 23.42
C LEU A 653 -0.52 4.23 23.96
N LEU A 654 -0.96 3.08 23.43
CA LEU A 654 -2.13 2.36 23.95
C LEU A 654 -1.93 1.84 25.38
N ALA A 655 -0.72 1.37 25.72
CA ALA A 655 -0.43 0.92 27.08
C ALA A 655 -0.42 2.09 28.08
N LEU A 656 0.10 3.25 27.68
CA LEU A 656 0.03 4.48 28.46
C LEU A 656 -1.42 4.96 28.62
N LYS A 657 -2.23 4.92 27.55
CA LYS A 657 -3.67 5.21 27.61
C LYS A 657 -4.39 4.29 28.59
N ALA A 658 -4.15 2.99 28.51
CA ALA A 658 -4.76 2.01 29.41
C ALA A 658 -4.35 2.19 30.88
N LYS A 659 -3.12 2.64 31.14
CA LYS A 659 -2.62 2.90 32.49
C LYS A 659 -3.10 4.24 33.07
N ASN A 660 -3.18 5.26 32.23
CA ASN A 660 -3.43 6.65 32.61
C ASN A 660 -4.50 7.29 31.71
N PRO A 661 -5.74 6.77 31.70
CA PRO A 661 -6.78 7.16 30.76
C PRO A 661 -7.13 8.65 30.85
N GLU A 662 -7.06 9.24 32.05
CA GLU A 662 -7.38 10.66 32.28
C GLU A 662 -6.24 11.62 31.89
N ASN A 663 -5.00 11.13 31.69
CA ASN A 663 -3.84 11.98 31.47
C ASN A 663 -3.16 11.77 30.11
N VAL A 664 -3.45 10.68 29.41
CA VAL A 664 -2.90 10.36 28.09
C VAL A 664 -4.04 10.32 27.09
N HIS A 665 -3.97 11.15 26.06
CA HIS A 665 -5.05 11.42 25.12
C HIS A 665 -4.54 11.21 23.71
N LEU A 666 -5.25 10.42 22.92
CA LEU A 666 -4.92 10.08 21.53
C LEU A 666 -6.10 10.47 20.65
N ILE A 667 -5.87 11.31 19.64
CA ILE A 667 -6.87 11.58 18.60
C ILE A 667 -6.47 10.91 17.28
N ARG A 668 -7.40 10.78 16.35
CA ARG A 668 -7.18 10.05 15.10
C ARG A 668 -6.43 10.89 14.07
N GLY A 669 -5.40 10.33 13.44
CA GLY A 669 -4.80 10.85 12.21
C GLY A 669 -5.31 10.16 10.95
N ASN A 670 -4.86 10.62 9.79
CA ASN A 670 -5.29 10.02 8.52
C ASN A 670 -4.62 8.66 8.24
N HIS A 671 -3.48 8.38 8.89
CA HIS A 671 -2.81 7.07 8.83
C HIS A 671 -3.44 6.03 9.76
N GLU A 672 -4.30 6.42 10.70
CA GLU A 672 -5.14 5.49 11.46
C GLU A 672 -6.39 5.06 10.65
N ALA A 673 -6.20 4.77 9.36
CA ALA A 673 -7.21 4.26 8.42
C ALA A 673 -6.64 3.06 7.65
N ALA A 674 -7.43 1.99 7.52
CA ALA A 674 -6.95 0.70 7.02
C ALA A 674 -6.43 0.74 5.59
N ASP A 675 -7.10 1.51 4.71
CA ASP A 675 -6.68 1.73 3.33
C ASP A 675 -5.35 2.48 3.24
N ILE A 676 -5.10 3.42 4.16
CA ILE A 676 -3.86 4.20 4.21
C ILE A 676 -2.72 3.36 4.79
N ASN A 677 -2.90 2.78 5.98
CA ASN A 677 -1.81 2.05 6.66
C ASN A 677 -1.54 0.63 6.12
N ALA A 678 -2.42 0.13 5.24
CA ALA A 678 -2.07 -0.98 4.36
C ALA A 678 -1.00 -0.60 3.32
N LEU A 679 -1.02 0.65 2.84
CA LEU A 679 -0.14 1.14 1.76
C LEU A 679 1.17 1.73 2.29
N PHE A 680 1.15 2.44 3.42
CA PHE A 680 2.29 3.24 3.87
C PHE A 680 3.19 2.57 4.93
N GLY A 681 2.96 1.29 5.23
CA GLY A 681 3.96 0.40 5.82
C GLY A 681 3.56 -0.34 7.09
N PHE A 682 2.50 0.06 7.80
CA PHE A 682 2.12 -0.55 9.08
C PHE A 682 1.68 -2.01 8.92
N ARG A 683 0.86 -2.32 7.91
CA ARG A 683 0.46 -3.71 7.62
C ARG A 683 1.65 -4.61 7.38
N ILE A 684 2.61 -4.12 6.59
CA ILE A 684 3.85 -4.83 6.26
C ILE A 684 4.68 -5.03 7.53
N GLU A 685 4.79 -4.01 8.39
CA GLU A 685 5.50 -4.12 9.66
C GLU A 685 4.89 -5.17 10.60
N CYS A 686 3.56 -5.21 10.73
CA CYS A 686 2.88 -6.25 11.51
C CYS A 686 3.21 -7.65 11.00
N ILE A 687 3.10 -7.88 9.69
CA ILE A 687 3.40 -9.16 9.03
C ILE A 687 4.87 -9.56 9.24
N GLU A 688 5.80 -8.66 8.94
CA GLU A 688 7.24 -8.90 9.04
C GLU A 688 7.66 -9.28 10.46
N ARG A 689 7.09 -8.62 11.47
CA ARG A 689 7.61 -8.67 12.84
C ARG A 689 6.84 -9.59 13.78
N MET A 690 5.56 -9.86 13.51
CA MET A 690 4.74 -10.78 14.31
C MET A 690 4.52 -12.12 13.61
N GLY A 691 4.90 -12.23 12.34
CA GLY A 691 4.50 -13.33 11.48
C GLY A 691 3.21 -12.99 10.74
N GLU A 692 2.95 -13.72 9.68
CA GLU A 692 1.86 -13.49 8.74
C GLU A 692 0.47 -13.47 9.35
N ASN A 693 0.03 -14.61 9.89
CA ASN A 693 -1.31 -14.76 10.46
C ASN A 693 -1.50 -13.85 11.68
N ASP A 694 -0.54 -13.88 12.60
CA ASP A 694 -0.56 -13.05 13.80
C ASP A 694 -0.47 -11.55 13.48
N GLY A 695 0.30 -11.19 12.45
CA GLY A 695 0.49 -9.81 11.99
C GLY A 695 -0.72 -9.26 11.25
N ILE A 696 -1.36 -10.01 10.37
CA ILE A 696 -2.61 -9.61 9.72
C ILE A 696 -3.73 -9.49 10.76
N TRP A 697 -3.80 -10.42 11.70
CA TRP A 697 -4.74 -10.36 12.81
C TRP A 697 -4.50 -9.11 13.67
N ALA A 698 -3.26 -8.85 14.08
CA ALA A 698 -2.88 -7.68 14.84
C ALA A 698 -3.21 -6.38 14.09
N TRP A 699 -2.85 -6.28 12.81
CA TRP A 699 -3.15 -5.14 11.95
C TRP A 699 -4.66 -4.89 11.81
N THR A 700 -5.45 -5.95 11.62
CA THR A 700 -6.91 -5.88 11.57
C THR A 700 -7.45 -5.37 12.90
N ARG A 701 -6.93 -5.89 14.01
CA ARG A 701 -7.35 -5.49 15.35
C ARG A 701 -7.01 -4.03 15.66
N PHE A 702 -5.82 -3.55 15.29
CA PHE A 702 -5.46 -2.14 15.42
C PHE A 702 -6.42 -1.25 14.62
N ASN A 703 -6.74 -1.61 13.38
CA ASN A 703 -7.66 -0.82 12.55
C ASN A 703 -9.10 -0.79 13.09
N GLN A 704 -9.57 -1.88 13.69
CA GLN A 704 -10.85 -1.88 14.41
C GLN A 704 -10.83 -0.87 15.57
N LEU A 705 -9.76 -0.84 16.37
CA LEU A 705 -9.57 0.13 17.44
C LEU A 705 -9.48 1.56 16.90
N PHE A 706 -8.77 1.79 15.80
CA PHE A 706 -8.58 3.11 15.21
C PHE A 706 -9.90 3.79 14.84
N ASN A 707 -10.92 3.02 14.49
CA ASN A 707 -12.26 3.54 14.21
C ASN A 707 -12.94 4.15 15.46
N TYR A 708 -12.50 3.77 16.66
CA TYR A 708 -12.97 4.32 17.93
C TYR A 708 -12.15 5.52 18.40
N LEU A 709 -11.05 5.92 17.76
CA LEU A 709 -10.25 7.06 18.25
C LEU A 709 -11.07 8.37 18.23
N PRO A 710 -11.00 9.19 19.30
CA PRO A 710 -11.53 10.55 19.28
C PRO A 710 -10.98 11.36 18.11
N LEU A 711 -11.72 12.35 17.61
CA LEU A 711 -11.37 13.05 16.37
C LEU A 711 -10.78 14.45 16.59
N ALA A 712 -11.01 15.04 17.76
CA ALA A 712 -10.44 16.33 18.15
C ALA A 712 -10.33 16.42 19.68
N ALA A 713 -9.62 17.43 20.17
CA ALA A 713 -9.56 17.77 21.58
C ALA A 713 -9.68 19.28 21.80
N LEU A 714 -10.30 19.68 22.89
CA LEU A 714 -10.56 21.07 23.25
C LEU A 714 -9.92 21.37 24.60
N ILE A 715 -8.83 22.14 24.60
CA ILE A 715 -8.08 22.52 25.80
C ILE A 715 -8.66 23.83 26.35
N GLU A 716 -9.09 23.81 27.61
CA GLU A 716 -9.68 24.96 28.34
C GLU A 716 -10.82 25.67 27.59
N LYS A 717 -11.51 24.97 26.67
CA LYS A 717 -12.53 25.57 25.77
C LYS A 717 -12.01 26.75 24.92
N LYS A 718 -10.69 26.86 24.74
CA LYS A 718 -10.03 27.96 24.03
C LYS A 718 -9.13 27.51 22.90
N ILE A 719 -8.56 26.32 22.98
CA ILE A 719 -7.65 25.79 21.96
C ILE A 719 -8.23 24.48 21.44
N ILE A 720 -8.55 24.42 20.15
CA ILE A 720 -8.95 23.16 19.51
C ILE A 720 -7.73 22.49 18.88
N CYS A 721 -7.64 21.19 19.05
CA CYS A 721 -6.60 20.33 18.51
C CYS A 721 -7.23 19.30 17.58
N MET A 722 -6.66 19.13 16.39
CA MET A 722 -7.11 18.19 15.36
C MET A 722 -5.92 17.72 14.51
N HIS A 723 -6.07 16.65 13.72
CA HIS A 723 -4.96 16.19 12.86
C HIS A 723 -4.84 17.03 11.59
N GLY A 724 -5.88 16.98 10.76
CA GLY A 724 -6.09 17.70 9.51
C GLY A 724 -6.35 19.18 9.76
N GLY A 725 -7.55 19.64 9.46
CA GLY A 725 -7.94 21.02 9.66
C GLY A 725 -9.44 21.22 9.53
N ILE A 726 -9.86 22.48 9.43
CA ILE A 726 -11.29 22.82 9.33
C ILE A 726 -11.85 22.62 7.91
N GLY A 727 -10.98 22.55 6.91
CA GLY A 727 -11.33 22.34 5.50
C GLY A 727 -12.48 23.23 5.02
N ARG A 728 -13.39 22.64 4.22
CA ARG A 728 -14.52 23.35 3.63
C ARG A 728 -15.79 23.28 4.45
N SER A 729 -15.97 22.22 5.23
CA SER A 729 -17.26 21.83 5.81
C SER A 729 -17.39 22.07 7.31
N ILE A 730 -16.27 22.32 8.00
CA ILE A 730 -16.24 22.49 9.45
C ILE A 730 -16.32 23.98 9.79
N HIS A 731 -17.42 24.36 10.42
CA HIS A 731 -17.73 25.74 10.81
C HIS A 731 -17.93 25.85 12.32
N SER A 732 -18.33 24.78 12.99
CA SER A 732 -18.51 24.74 14.43
C SER A 732 -17.96 23.45 15.07
N VAL A 733 -17.56 23.53 16.34
CA VAL A 733 -17.04 22.36 17.09
C VAL A 733 -18.12 21.30 17.25
N GLU A 734 -19.38 21.72 17.40
CA GLU A 734 -20.54 20.84 17.56
C GLU A 734 -20.77 19.95 16.32
N GLN A 735 -20.30 20.35 15.14
CA GLN A 735 -20.35 19.49 13.95
C GLN A 735 -19.43 18.27 14.09
N ILE A 736 -18.29 18.41 14.76
CA ILE A 736 -17.36 17.32 15.03
C ILE A 736 -17.92 16.43 16.15
N GLU A 737 -18.50 17.03 17.20
CA GLU A 737 -19.10 16.31 18.33
C GLU A 737 -20.22 15.36 17.92
N LYS A 738 -20.95 15.69 16.85
CA LYS A 738 -22.04 14.86 16.30
C LYS A 738 -21.59 13.65 15.51
N LEU A 739 -20.30 13.49 15.21
CA LEU A 739 -19.80 12.30 14.53
C LEU A 739 -19.78 11.12 15.51
N GLU A 740 -20.54 10.08 15.18
CA GLU A 740 -20.65 8.86 15.97
C GLU A 740 -19.47 7.93 15.68
N ARG A 741 -18.89 7.34 16.74
CA ARG A 741 -17.81 6.35 16.65
C ARG A 741 -18.36 4.97 17.05
N PRO A 742 -17.93 3.86 16.42
CA PRO A 742 -16.81 3.77 15.48
C PRO A 742 -17.16 4.33 14.11
N ILE A 743 -16.20 5.01 13.47
CA ILE A 743 -16.38 5.59 12.13
C ILE A 743 -15.26 5.15 11.21
N THR A 744 -15.58 4.77 9.98
CA THR A 744 -14.61 4.43 8.93
C THR A 744 -14.54 5.55 7.89
N MET A 745 -13.51 5.56 7.03
CA MET A 745 -13.38 6.61 6.02
C MET A 745 -14.48 6.56 4.93
N ASP A 746 -15.00 5.38 4.62
CA ASP A 746 -16.08 5.15 3.64
C ASP A 746 -17.47 5.53 4.19
N ALA A 747 -17.72 5.27 5.47
CA ALA A 747 -18.89 5.78 6.19
C ALA A 747 -18.73 7.27 6.58
N GLY A 748 -17.51 7.78 6.52
CA GLY A 748 -17.13 9.13 6.91
C GLY A 748 -17.80 10.20 6.06
N SER A 749 -18.29 11.24 6.73
CA SER A 749 -18.78 12.43 6.03
C SER A 749 -17.63 13.29 5.52
N ILE A 750 -17.95 14.28 4.69
CA ILE A 750 -16.98 15.30 4.25
C ILE A 750 -16.31 16.03 5.42
N ILE A 751 -16.98 16.08 6.58
CA ILE A 751 -16.43 16.62 7.83
C ILE A 751 -15.26 15.76 8.31
N LEU A 752 -15.40 14.43 8.31
CA LEU A 752 -14.30 13.53 8.69
C LEU A 752 -13.12 13.66 7.72
N MET A 753 -13.41 13.74 6.42
CA MET A 753 -12.39 13.94 5.39
C MET A 753 -11.61 15.24 5.63
N ASP A 754 -12.30 16.37 5.78
CA ASP A 754 -11.67 17.67 6.04
C ASP A 754 -10.87 17.65 7.36
N LEU A 755 -11.43 17.04 8.41
CA LEU A 755 -10.83 16.98 9.75
C LEU A 755 -9.51 16.22 9.78
N LEU A 756 -9.34 15.23 8.90
CA LEU A 756 -8.13 14.40 8.84
C LEU A 756 -7.16 14.79 7.71
N TRP A 757 -7.63 15.43 6.64
CA TRP A 757 -6.84 15.63 5.41
C TRP A 757 -6.68 17.06 4.91
N SER A 758 -7.41 18.03 5.46
CA SER A 758 -7.29 19.42 4.98
C SER A 758 -6.04 20.11 5.53
N ASP A 759 -5.51 21.06 4.75
CA ASP A 759 -4.32 21.84 5.10
C ASP A 759 -4.58 23.36 5.06
N PRO A 760 -3.87 24.19 5.85
CA PRO A 760 -3.77 25.62 5.58
C PRO A 760 -3.18 25.90 4.18
N THR A 761 -3.55 27.03 3.57
CA THR A 761 -2.93 27.50 2.33
C THR A 761 -1.45 27.84 2.51
N GLU A 762 -0.69 27.84 1.42
CA GLU A 762 0.78 28.04 1.40
C GLU A 762 1.27 29.28 2.18
N ASN A 763 0.47 30.34 2.27
CA ASN A 763 0.77 31.53 3.08
C ASN A 763 -0.50 32.33 3.44
N ASP A 764 -0.37 33.31 4.35
CA ASP A 764 -1.47 34.15 4.85
C ASP A 764 -2.04 35.11 3.80
N SER A 765 -1.44 35.24 2.61
CA SER A 765 -2.01 36.09 1.54
C SER A 765 -3.06 35.36 0.70
N VAL A 766 -3.15 34.04 0.82
CA VAL A 766 -4.09 33.20 0.05
C VAL A 766 -5.31 32.90 0.90
N GLU A 767 -6.37 33.68 0.70
CA GLU A 767 -7.66 33.49 1.37
C GLU A 767 -8.56 32.45 0.65
N GLY A 768 -9.59 31.98 1.35
CA GLY A 768 -10.65 31.14 0.84
C GLY A 768 -10.29 29.65 0.81
N LEU A 769 -10.89 28.91 -0.12
CA LEU A 769 -10.62 27.48 -0.32
C LEU A 769 -9.87 27.27 -1.63
N ARG A 770 -8.87 26.37 -1.64
CA ARG A 770 -8.20 25.92 -2.85
C ARG A 770 -8.21 24.38 -2.93
N PRO A 771 -8.09 23.80 -4.13
CA PRO A 771 -7.80 22.37 -4.26
C PRO A 771 -6.49 22.02 -3.57
N ASN A 772 -6.45 20.90 -2.87
CA ASN A 772 -5.24 20.40 -2.22
C ASN A 772 -4.44 19.50 -3.17
N ALA A 773 -3.11 19.66 -3.17
CA ALA A 773 -2.19 18.84 -3.96
C ALA A 773 -2.16 17.36 -3.51
N ARG A 774 -2.62 17.05 -2.28
CA ARG A 774 -2.65 15.68 -1.73
C ARG A 774 -3.61 14.74 -2.45
N GLY A 775 -4.64 15.24 -3.13
CA GLY A 775 -5.55 14.38 -3.86
C GLY A 775 -6.87 15.03 -4.29
N PRO A 776 -7.58 14.41 -5.25
CA PRO A 776 -8.86 14.91 -5.73
C PRO A 776 -9.90 14.93 -4.60
N GLY A 777 -10.62 16.04 -4.47
CA GLY A 777 -11.64 16.19 -3.43
C GLY A 777 -11.12 16.71 -2.09
N LEU A 778 -9.81 16.86 -1.91
CA LEU A 778 -9.22 17.52 -0.74
C LEU A 778 -9.06 19.02 -0.96
N VAL A 779 -9.03 19.80 0.13
CA VAL A 779 -8.93 21.27 0.08
C VAL A 779 -7.84 21.81 0.99
N THR A 780 -7.34 22.98 0.63
CA THR A 780 -6.64 23.87 1.56
C THR A 780 -7.54 25.04 1.94
N PHE A 781 -7.35 25.61 3.13
CA PHE A 781 -8.15 26.72 3.67
C PHE A 781 -7.28 27.91 4.10
N GLY A 782 -7.74 29.11 3.74
CA GLY A 782 -7.06 30.37 4.00
C GLY A 782 -7.21 30.89 5.44
N PRO A 783 -6.48 31.96 5.80
CA PRO A 783 -6.49 32.52 7.14
C PRO A 783 -7.81 33.21 7.51
N ASP A 784 -8.58 33.67 6.52
CA ASP A 784 -9.95 34.16 6.67
C ASP A 784 -10.84 33.11 7.34
N ARG A 785 -10.74 31.85 6.88
CA ARG A 785 -11.55 30.75 7.42
C ARG A 785 -11.14 30.36 8.83
N VAL A 786 -9.83 30.38 9.13
CA VAL A 786 -9.31 30.16 10.49
C VAL A 786 -9.86 31.23 11.44
N THR A 787 -9.74 32.50 11.04
CA THR A 787 -10.20 33.65 11.81
C THR A 787 -11.70 33.55 12.11
N ASP A 788 -12.51 33.23 11.09
CA ASP A 788 -13.95 33.08 11.21
C ASP A 788 -14.35 31.90 12.08
N PHE A 789 -13.67 30.76 11.93
CA PHE A 789 -13.90 29.58 12.76
C PHE A 789 -13.57 29.86 14.22
N CYS A 790 -12.42 30.48 14.52
CA CYS A 790 -12.03 30.84 15.88
C CYS A 790 -13.03 31.82 16.51
N LYS A 791 -13.43 32.87 15.78
CA LYS A 791 -14.44 33.84 16.24
C LYS A 791 -15.79 33.17 16.55
N ARG A 792 -16.31 32.35 15.63
CA ARG A 792 -17.61 31.69 15.77
C ARG A 792 -17.65 30.75 16.99
N ASN A 793 -16.56 30.02 17.22
CA ASN A 793 -16.46 29.03 18.28
C ASN A 793 -15.86 29.58 19.60
N LYS A 794 -15.59 30.90 19.67
CA LYS A 794 -14.97 31.57 20.83
C LYS A 794 -13.61 30.97 21.22
N LEU A 795 -12.88 30.48 20.21
CA LEU A 795 -11.54 29.90 20.33
C LEU A 795 -10.46 30.94 20.07
N GLN A 796 -9.28 30.72 20.63
CA GLN A 796 -8.10 31.56 20.45
C GLN A 796 -7.09 30.96 19.47
N LEU A 797 -7.05 29.62 19.36
CA LEU A 797 -6.04 28.91 18.61
C LEU A 797 -6.55 27.56 18.08
N ILE A 798 -6.09 27.20 16.88
CA ILE A 798 -6.14 25.84 16.32
C ILE A 798 -4.73 25.25 16.39
N ILE A 799 -4.55 24.07 16.98
CA ILE A 799 -3.31 23.30 16.90
C ILE A 799 -3.58 22.09 16.02
N ARG A 800 -2.75 21.87 15.00
CA ARG A 800 -2.89 20.76 14.06
C ARG A 800 -1.57 20.09 13.70
N ALA A 801 -1.61 18.95 12.99
CA ALA A 801 -0.42 18.16 12.65
C ALA A 801 -0.23 17.93 11.13
N HIS A 802 -0.06 16.70 10.62
CA HIS A 802 -0.17 16.22 9.20
C HIS A 802 0.77 16.83 8.12
N GLU A 803 1.27 18.05 8.31
CA GLU A 803 2.23 18.71 7.43
C GLU A 803 3.61 18.71 8.06
N CYS A 804 4.57 18.11 7.37
CA CYS A 804 5.97 18.18 7.74
C CYS A 804 6.48 19.62 7.53
N VAL A 805 6.80 20.31 8.63
CA VAL A 805 7.31 21.68 8.65
C VAL A 805 8.75 21.71 9.17
N MET A 806 9.59 22.59 8.61
CA MET A 806 11.05 22.53 8.79
C MET A 806 11.51 22.63 10.24
N ASP A 807 10.89 23.49 11.06
CA ASP A 807 11.25 23.67 12.48
C ASP A 807 10.42 22.77 13.42
N GLY A 808 9.69 21.79 12.88
CA GLY A 808 8.79 20.94 13.65
C GLY A 808 7.52 21.65 14.14
N PHE A 809 7.43 22.98 14.04
CA PHE A 809 6.19 23.71 14.17
C PHE A 809 6.17 24.94 13.25
N GLU A 810 4.97 25.39 12.86
CA GLU A 810 4.79 26.56 12.00
C GLU A 810 3.52 27.33 12.39
N ARG A 811 3.56 28.67 12.30
CA ARG A 811 2.41 29.54 12.57
C ARG A 811 1.74 29.98 11.28
N PHE A 812 0.42 30.04 11.31
CA PHE A 812 -0.44 30.49 10.21
C PHE A 812 -1.57 31.38 10.74
N ALA A 813 -2.18 32.17 9.85
CA ALA A 813 -3.30 33.07 10.16
C ALA A 813 -2.97 34.00 11.34
N GLN A 814 -1.87 34.74 11.23
CA GLN A 814 -1.37 35.64 12.29
C GLN A 814 -1.13 34.93 13.65
N GLY A 815 -0.89 33.61 13.62
CA GLY A 815 -0.67 32.79 14.82
C GLY A 815 -1.94 32.22 15.44
N GLN A 816 -3.11 32.34 14.80
CA GLN A 816 -4.34 31.68 15.23
C GLN A 816 -4.39 30.19 14.83
N LEU A 817 -3.43 29.70 14.05
CA LEU A 817 -3.20 28.29 13.79
C LEU A 817 -1.71 27.93 13.96
N ILE A 818 -1.44 26.79 14.58
CA ILE A 818 -0.10 26.19 14.67
C ILE A 818 -0.14 24.78 14.06
N THR A 819 0.71 24.54 13.05
CA THR A 819 1.04 23.20 12.55
C THR A 819 2.18 22.63 13.38
N LEU A 820 2.09 21.36 13.80
CA LEU A 820 3.05 20.68 14.68
C LEU A 820 3.44 19.31 14.12
N PHE A 821 4.73 19.01 14.08
CA PHE A 821 5.28 17.76 13.57
C PHE A 821 6.37 17.26 14.51
N SER A 822 6.25 16.03 15.02
CA SER A 822 7.10 15.51 16.11
C SER A 822 8.21 14.55 15.67
N ALA A 823 8.27 14.20 14.39
CA ALA A 823 9.29 13.31 13.82
C ALA A 823 10.42 14.11 13.13
N THR A 824 11.69 13.82 13.45
CA THR A 824 12.85 14.51 12.83
C THR A 824 13.26 13.84 11.52
N ASN A 825 13.80 14.61 10.57
CA ASN A 825 14.26 14.12 9.28
C ASN A 825 13.27 13.11 8.66
N TYR A 826 12.03 13.54 8.54
CA TYR A 826 10.92 12.70 8.13
C TYR A 826 11.21 11.95 6.83
N CYS A 827 10.85 10.67 6.80
CA CYS A 827 11.18 9.72 5.73
C CYS A 827 12.68 9.62 5.39
N GLY A 828 13.58 10.12 6.25
CA GLY A 828 15.02 10.15 6.02
C GLY A 828 15.49 11.23 5.04
N SER A 829 14.60 12.08 4.53
CA SER A 829 14.90 13.03 3.45
C SER A 829 14.49 14.48 3.73
N ALA A 830 13.56 14.73 4.66
CA ALA A 830 13.02 16.06 4.87
C ALA A 830 13.95 17.00 5.66
N ASN A 831 14.90 16.45 6.44
CA ASN A 831 15.83 17.20 7.30
C ASN A 831 15.17 18.19 8.29
N ASN A 832 13.86 18.03 8.54
CA ASN A 832 13.10 18.86 9.47
C ASN A 832 13.45 18.54 10.94
N ALA A 833 13.29 19.52 11.81
CA ALA A 833 13.23 19.30 13.26
C ALA A 833 11.89 18.65 13.65
N GLY A 834 11.86 18.02 14.81
CA GLY A 834 10.64 17.55 15.47
C GLY A 834 10.35 18.45 16.66
N ALA A 835 9.09 18.70 16.96
CA ALA A 835 8.71 19.52 18.10
C ALA A 835 7.54 18.92 18.90
N LEU A 836 7.42 19.33 20.17
CA LEU A 836 6.20 19.25 20.96
C LEU A 836 5.82 20.65 21.47
N LEU A 837 4.55 20.86 21.78
CA LEU A 837 4.08 22.11 22.39
C LEU A 837 3.72 21.87 23.85
N VAL A 838 4.22 22.72 24.75
CA VAL A 838 3.79 22.74 26.16
C VAL A 838 2.78 23.87 26.32
N VAL A 839 1.53 23.53 26.57
CA VAL A 839 0.46 24.48 26.91
C VAL A 839 0.42 24.63 28.43
N GLY A 840 0.83 25.80 28.94
CA GLY A 840 0.79 26.11 30.36
C GLY A 840 -0.61 26.48 30.86
N ARG A 841 -0.80 26.57 32.18
CA ARG A 841 -2.09 26.96 32.80
C ARG A 841 -2.60 28.34 32.38
N GLY A 842 -1.70 29.26 32.04
CA GLY A 842 -2.03 30.57 31.48
C GLY A 842 -2.30 30.55 29.97
N LEU A 843 -2.47 29.37 29.37
CA LEU A 843 -2.59 29.15 27.92
C LEU A 843 -1.41 29.66 27.09
N VAL A 844 -0.25 29.85 27.75
CA VAL A 844 1.01 30.14 27.07
C VAL A 844 1.50 28.86 26.41
N VAL A 845 1.69 28.91 25.08
CA VAL A 845 2.17 27.80 24.27
C VAL A 845 3.67 27.95 24.04
N VAL A 846 4.44 26.96 24.50
CA VAL A 846 5.90 26.95 24.39
C VAL A 846 6.35 25.79 23.52
N PRO A 847 6.94 26.02 22.33
CA PRO A 847 7.50 24.95 21.52
C PRO A 847 8.80 24.42 22.12
N LYS A 848 9.00 23.11 22.02
CA LYS A 848 10.18 22.36 22.46
C LYS A 848 10.64 21.47 21.32
N LEU A 849 11.90 21.61 20.89
CA LEU A 849 12.39 21.05 19.64
C LEU A 849 13.44 19.97 19.88
N ILE A 850 13.51 19.03 18.96
CA ILE A 850 14.65 18.13 18.76
C ILE A 850 15.10 18.23 17.30
N HIS A 851 16.41 18.10 17.06
CA HIS A 851 16.97 18.18 15.71
C HIS A 851 17.32 16.78 15.16
N PRO A 852 17.42 16.61 13.83
CA PRO A 852 17.95 15.38 13.24
C PRO A 852 19.30 14.98 13.85
N LEU A 853 19.48 13.69 14.12
CA LEU A 853 20.79 13.17 14.49
C LEU A 853 21.71 13.14 13.25
N PRO A 854 23.03 13.37 13.41
CA PRO A 854 23.98 13.23 12.30
C PRO A 854 23.93 11.83 11.69
N PRO A 855 24.21 11.67 10.38
CA PRO A 855 24.38 10.36 9.78
C PRO A 855 25.48 9.59 10.53
N PRO A 856 25.33 8.27 10.75
CA PRO A 856 26.39 7.49 11.36
C PRO A 856 27.65 7.57 10.50
N LEU A 857 28.72 8.15 11.05
CA LEU A 857 30.04 8.23 10.42
C LEU A 857 30.54 6.80 10.17
N GLN A 858 30.62 6.38 8.91
CA GLN A 858 31.43 5.24 8.52
C GLN A 858 32.89 5.69 8.45
N SER A 859 33.66 5.49 9.52
CA SER A 859 35.12 5.37 9.43
C SER A 859 35.70 4.72 10.70
N PRO A 860 36.83 4.00 10.56
CA PRO A 860 37.32 3.08 11.58
C PRO A 860 37.89 3.82 12.79
N GLU A 861 37.85 3.13 13.93
CA GLU A 861 38.34 3.54 15.25
C GLU A 861 39.67 4.30 15.19
N GLY A 862 39.64 5.59 15.53
CA GLY A 862 40.86 6.36 15.77
C GLY A 862 40.78 7.85 15.43
N SER A 863 39.94 8.63 16.12
CA SER A 863 40.14 10.08 16.19
C SER A 863 39.49 10.67 17.44
N PRO A 864 40.19 11.55 18.17
CA PRO A 864 39.71 12.06 19.44
C PRO A 864 38.71 13.20 19.25
N GLU A 865 37.91 13.41 20.29
CA GLU A 865 37.29 14.68 20.70
C GLU A 865 35.83 14.98 20.34
N ARG A 866 35.04 14.95 21.42
CA ARG A 866 33.74 15.60 21.69
C ARG A 866 33.65 17.11 21.38
N PHE A 867 34.61 17.70 20.67
CA PHE A 867 34.60 19.12 20.29
C PHE A 867 33.99 19.39 18.90
N VAL A 868 33.72 18.34 18.11
CA VAL A 868 33.20 18.46 16.74
C VAL A 868 31.65 18.52 16.70
N GLU A 869 30.95 17.93 17.68
CA GLU A 869 29.48 17.91 17.74
C GLU A 869 28.85 19.30 17.87
N GLU A 870 29.42 20.19 18.69
CA GLU A 870 28.88 21.55 18.89
C GLU A 870 29.10 22.47 17.68
N LYS A 871 30.25 22.35 17.00
CA LYS A 871 30.54 23.15 15.79
C LYS A 871 29.73 22.73 14.59
N TRP A 872 29.48 21.43 14.42
CA TRP A 872 28.66 20.93 13.31
C TRP A 872 27.19 21.34 13.44
N MET A 873 26.62 21.29 14.64
CA MET A 873 25.25 21.80 14.88
C MET A 873 25.15 23.32 14.70
N GLN A 874 26.19 24.09 15.08
CA GLN A 874 26.24 25.53 14.80
C GLN A 874 26.32 25.83 13.30
N GLU A 875 27.15 25.10 12.54
CA GLU A 875 27.31 25.28 11.10
C GLU A 875 26.01 24.92 10.33
N LEU A 876 25.33 23.83 10.73
CA LEU A 876 24.02 23.48 10.19
C LEU A 876 22.95 24.52 10.55
N ASN A 877 22.98 25.09 11.75
CA ASN A 877 22.03 26.15 12.14
C ASN A 877 22.30 27.48 11.43
N ILE A 878 23.54 27.75 11.03
CA ILE A 878 23.92 28.92 10.22
C ILE A 878 23.50 28.75 8.75
N GLN A 879 23.56 27.52 8.22
CA GLN A 879 23.22 27.21 6.83
C GLN A 879 21.74 26.87 6.60
N ARG A 880 20.94 26.73 7.66
CA ARG A 880 19.49 26.55 7.57
C ARG A 880 18.83 27.87 7.18
N PRO A 881 18.04 27.92 6.09
CA PRO A 881 17.18 29.07 5.83
C PRO A 881 16.23 29.24 7.03
N PRO A 882 16.09 30.45 7.60
CA PRO A 882 15.06 30.67 8.60
C PRO A 882 13.70 30.39 7.96
N THR A 883 12.85 29.59 8.61
CA THR A 883 11.48 29.36 8.15
C THR A 883 10.78 30.72 8.10
N PRO A 884 10.40 31.22 6.90
CA PRO A 884 9.63 32.45 6.82
C PRO A 884 8.31 32.20 7.55
N THR A 885 7.94 33.06 8.50
CA THR A 885 6.57 33.04 8.99
C THR A 885 5.66 33.29 7.78
N ARG A 886 4.61 32.48 7.60
CA ARG A 886 3.60 32.66 6.53
C ARG A 886 2.90 34.05 6.54
N GLY A 887 3.30 34.98 7.42
CA GLY A 887 2.66 36.26 7.70
C GLY A 887 3.52 37.53 7.56
N ARG A 888 4.65 37.55 6.83
CA ARG A 888 5.30 38.83 6.47
C ARG A 888 5.52 38.96 4.95
N PRO A 889 4.98 40.00 4.28
CA PRO A 889 5.31 40.26 2.89
C PRO A 889 6.80 40.60 2.77
N GLN A 890 7.53 39.88 1.91
CA GLN A 890 8.91 40.24 1.56
C GLN A 890 8.92 41.45 0.60
N PRO A 891 9.86 42.39 0.73
CA PRO A 891 10.05 43.48 -0.24
C PRO A 891 10.50 42.93 -1.60
N ASP A 892 10.12 43.59 -2.70
CA ASP A 892 10.37 43.20 -4.10
C ASP A 892 11.85 43.03 -4.52
N HIS A 893 12.81 43.20 -3.62
CA HIS A 893 14.24 43.22 -3.95
C HIS A 893 15.01 41.90 -3.76
N ASP A 894 14.42 40.85 -3.21
CA ASP A 894 15.10 39.55 -2.97
C ASP A 894 14.71 38.45 -3.98
N ARG A 895 14.56 38.79 -5.26
CA ARG A 895 14.26 37.81 -6.33
C ARG A 895 15.47 36.99 -6.83
N SER A 896 16.63 37.07 -6.18
CA SER A 896 17.87 36.41 -6.63
C SER A 896 18.52 35.49 -5.60
N SER A 897 17.72 34.64 -4.93
CA SER A 897 18.29 33.48 -4.22
C SER A 897 17.57 32.18 -4.62
N LEU A 898 18.37 31.21 -5.07
CA LEU A 898 17.99 29.87 -5.50
C LEU A 898 17.55 29.04 -4.28
N ALA A 899 16.26 29.03 -3.97
CA ALA A 899 15.68 28.11 -3.01
C ALA A 899 14.20 27.88 -3.31
N TYR A 900 13.90 27.18 -4.40
CA TYR A 900 12.61 26.52 -4.64
C TYR A 900 12.87 25.29 -5.53
N ILE A 901 13.08 24.13 -4.88
CA ILE A 901 12.83 22.78 -5.41
C ILE A 901 12.12 22.01 -4.30
#